data_AF-A0A5N6JG04-F1
#
_entry.id   AF-A0A5N6JG04-F1
#
_cell.length_a   1.000
_cell.length_b   1.000
_cell.length_c   1.000
_cell.angle_alpha   90.00
_cell.angle_beta   90.00
_cell.angle_gamma   90.00
#
_symmetry.space_group_name_H-M   'P 1'
#
loop_
_entity.id
_entity.type
_entity.pdbx_description
1 polymer ?
#
loop_
_entity_poly.entity_id
_entity_poly.type
_entity_poly.pdbx_seq_one_letter_code
_entity_poly.pdbx_strand_id
1 'polypeptide(L)'
;MIRLLPHEDKSAPIQCELFNYDLSETGLGTHLYQALSYVWGSEMKPESIILNGCIFHVTANLHTALLYLRNRQLERILWVDAICINQDEGDQGHEKSKQIPLMRTIYAQAERVIVWLGDATENGDKALEEIESSDEEIHIPGEAAEYFDDPDPRENYDAYERLLQRDWFSRIWVLQEVGVARCVYIMCGSVYINGHIFCEGLTRLRLSSDLWSRISPVAYLIHGALYRPKYQLGSRGSISIGELIGMYQYHNATKQHDKVYALLGLSADPTTAALEPKYSLPWKEVFKQTINYIFPECSVEAFIETETAVMKSEGWILGVINSVEENASRVGKQKIQVLFNYTARALNYQYCWNTEWELQAAALIQEGDIICLLKGASNPSIIRLCKDHFAVIILAVTPQQRPFLESPAVRPEEMNSMSGLFGIPLIWKTPLARTETKDEPGAMDRHMDTSPIPQGEERRAAEKRLKHIMLAVVDIALTLLNQAKSETMIIEQILRQSGTEGSIAEELAKVCAVSEKVVKRVAGSGEYGPEIMKILFRHRGENLPVSEEVVKATAGNNSTDGPEIMRILFRHLGENLPVSEEVVRAAAGNNGRYGHRILEILIQQSKNLPVSEEVVRAAAGNSGPCGPEIMRILFRHLGENLPVSEEVVKAAAGNNGPYGPEILEILFRHLGENLPVSEEVVKAAAGNDRPHGPRILEVLIQQSKNLPVSEEVVRAAAGNNGPYGHRILEILIQQSKNLPVSEEVVRAAAGNNGRYGPKIIKTLIKQGKNLPVSEEVIRAAAGNSGKFAPEALNILFQHRGGNLPVSEEVVKAAAGNDSPNGYRILEFLFQHRVENLPVSEEVVKAAAGNTGPYRPKVLEILFQFRGESLPVSEEVVKAAAGSSGNMDIKS
;
A
#
# COMPACT_ATOMS: atom_id res chain seq x y z
N MET A 1 42.05 -21.99 9.65
CA MET A 1 41.59 -21.60 8.30
C MET A 1 42.14 -22.61 7.31
N ILE A 2 41.55 -22.71 6.12
CA ILE A 2 42.12 -23.50 5.02
C ILE A 2 42.68 -22.61 3.92
N ARG A 3 43.74 -23.06 3.26
CA ARG A 3 44.23 -22.52 1.99
C ARG A 3 43.82 -23.48 0.89
N LEU A 4 42.90 -23.06 0.03
CA LEU A 4 42.46 -23.79 -1.15
C LEU A 4 43.47 -23.55 -2.28
N LEU A 5 44.16 -24.61 -2.73
CA LEU A 5 45.24 -24.51 -3.71
C LEU A 5 44.70 -24.41 -5.16
N PRO A 6 45.35 -23.61 -6.01
CA PRO A 6 44.94 -23.44 -7.39
C PRO A 6 45.29 -24.67 -8.26
N HIS A 7 44.56 -24.85 -9.35
CA HIS A 7 44.91 -25.84 -10.37
C HIS A 7 44.33 -25.43 -11.74
N GLU A 8 45.11 -25.59 -12.82
CA GLU A 8 44.67 -25.21 -14.17
C GLU A 8 43.49 -26.06 -14.66
N ASP A 9 43.58 -27.38 -14.45
CA ASP A 9 42.51 -28.32 -14.75
C ASP A 9 41.45 -28.34 -13.63
N LYS A 10 40.20 -28.05 -14.01
CA LYS A 10 39.04 -28.11 -13.10
C LYS A 10 38.72 -29.52 -12.62
N SER A 11 39.10 -30.56 -13.36
CA SER A 11 38.84 -31.95 -12.99
C SER A 11 39.84 -32.53 -11.98
N ALA A 12 40.97 -31.85 -11.76
CA ALA A 12 41.99 -32.31 -10.83
C ALA A 12 41.47 -32.37 -9.38
N PRO A 13 41.97 -33.30 -8.54
CA PRO A 13 41.57 -33.40 -7.14
C PRO A 13 41.71 -32.06 -6.40
N ILE A 14 40.73 -31.72 -5.57
CA ILE A 14 40.76 -30.50 -4.75
C ILE A 14 41.80 -30.69 -3.64
N GLN A 15 42.72 -29.73 -3.51
CA GLN A 15 43.76 -29.74 -2.48
C GLN A 15 43.64 -28.53 -1.57
N CYS A 16 43.72 -28.77 -0.26
CA CYS A 16 43.62 -27.77 0.79
C CYS A 16 44.73 -27.95 1.83
N GLU A 17 45.20 -26.85 2.42
CA GLU A 17 46.08 -26.87 3.59
C GLU A 17 45.37 -26.24 4.80
N LEU A 18 45.27 -26.96 5.92
CA LEU A 18 44.73 -26.44 7.17
C LEU A 18 45.85 -25.79 8.00
N PHE A 19 45.65 -24.54 8.42
CA PHE A 19 46.63 -23.78 9.19
C PHE A 19 46.00 -22.84 10.23
N ASN A 20 46.79 -22.45 11.23
CA ASN A 20 46.39 -21.51 12.27
C ASN A 20 46.36 -20.09 11.72
N TYR A 21 45.30 -19.34 12.02
CA TYR A 21 45.13 -17.96 11.59
C TYR A 21 44.81 -17.10 12.81
N ASP A 22 45.54 -16.02 13.00
CA ASP A 22 45.37 -15.13 14.14
C ASP A 22 44.22 -14.12 13.89
N LEU A 23 43.25 -14.10 14.80
CA LEU A 23 42.09 -13.20 14.79
C LEU A 23 42.29 -11.95 15.68
N SER A 24 43.44 -11.82 16.33
CA SER A 24 43.74 -10.74 17.29
C SER A 24 44.25 -9.45 16.64
N GLU A 25 44.80 -9.52 15.42
CA GLU A 25 45.27 -8.36 14.68
C GLU A 25 44.10 -7.49 14.18
N THR A 26 43.83 -6.39 14.88
CA THR A 26 42.74 -5.43 14.60
C THR A 26 43.21 -4.14 13.94
N GLY A 27 44.48 -4.09 13.49
CA GLY A 27 45.10 -2.87 12.97
C GLY A 27 44.60 -2.49 11.57
N LEU A 28 43.63 -1.58 11.48
CA LEU A 28 43.12 -0.84 10.30
C LEU A 28 42.81 -1.60 8.97
N GLY A 29 43.23 -2.85 8.78
CA GLY A 29 42.99 -3.69 7.61
C GLY A 29 41.97 -4.80 7.90
N THR A 30 41.20 -5.18 6.88
CA THR A 30 40.36 -6.39 6.91
C THR A 30 41.24 -7.63 6.82
N HIS A 31 40.93 -8.69 7.57
CA HIS A 31 41.59 -9.99 7.39
C HIS A 31 41.44 -10.49 5.96
N LEU A 32 42.40 -11.26 5.47
CA LEU A 32 42.47 -11.71 4.07
C LEU A 32 41.69 -13.02 3.80
N TYR A 33 41.09 -13.62 4.83
CA TYR A 33 40.28 -14.83 4.64
C TYR A 33 38.84 -14.47 4.28
N GLN A 34 38.17 -15.41 3.62
CA GLN A 34 36.75 -15.33 3.28
C GLN A 34 36.02 -16.45 4.01
N ALA A 35 34.78 -16.22 4.43
CA ALA A 35 33.99 -17.25 5.11
C ALA A 35 32.92 -17.81 4.17
N LEU A 36 32.75 -19.13 4.16
CA LEU A 36 31.75 -19.81 3.34
C LEU A 36 30.48 -20.06 4.15
N SER A 37 29.36 -19.49 3.70
CA SER A 37 28.01 -19.76 4.18
C SER A 37 27.28 -20.68 3.20
N TYR A 38 26.92 -21.88 3.63
CA TYR A 38 26.32 -22.89 2.76
C TYR A 38 25.48 -23.90 3.55
N VAL A 39 24.64 -24.66 2.85
CA VAL A 39 23.87 -25.77 3.45
C VAL A 39 24.72 -27.03 3.44
N TRP A 40 24.85 -27.71 4.58
CA TRP A 40 25.66 -28.93 4.64
C TRP A 40 25.08 -30.05 3.76
N GLY A 41 23.76 -30.10 3.64
CA GLY A 41 23.03 -31.14 2.93
C GLY A 41 22.94 -32.41 3.76
N SER A 42 23.00 -33.56 3.09
CA SER A 42 23.04 -34.88 3.74
C SER A 42 24.26 -35.02 4.67
N GLU A 43 24.12 -35.76 5.77
CA GLU A 43 25.24 -36.17 6.63
C GLU A 43 26.22 -37.11 5.93
N MET A 44 25.81 -37.72 4.80
CA MET A 44 26.69 -38.52 3.97
C MET A 44 27.82 -37.65 3.38
N LYS A 45 29.05 -38.14 3.47
CA LYS A 45 30.25 -37.52 2.91
C LYS A 45 30.80 -38.35 1.74
N PRO A 46 30.10 -38.40 0.60
CA PRO A 46 30.46 -39.29 -0.51
C PRO A 46 31.73 -38.85 -1.23
N GLU A 47 32.09 -37.57 -1.14
CA GLU A 47 33.22 -36.99 -1.86
C GLU A 47 34.46 -36.89 -0.98
N SER A 48 35.63 -36.74 -1.60
CA SER A 48 36.90 -36.60 -0.90
C SER A 48 37.77 -35.49 -1.48
N ILE A 49 38.45 -34.77 -0.60
CA ILE A 49 39.48 -33.78 -0.92
C ILE A 49 40.82 -34.23 -0.33
N ILE A 50 41.92 -33.62 -0.78
CA ILE A 50 43.25 -33.80 -0.17
C ILE A 50 43.47 -32.64 0.81
N LEU A 51 43.45 -32.93 2.11
CA LEU A 51 43.69 -31.96 3.18
C LEU A 51 45.03 -32.26 3.87
N ASN A 52 45.99 -31.34 3.81
CA ASN A 52 47.36 -31.54 4.34
C ASN A 52 48.03 -32.82 3.81
N GLY A 53 47.77 -33.18 2.54
CA GLY A 53 48.28 -34.41 1.92
C GLY A 53 47.52 -35.70 2.26
N CYS A 54 46.50 -35.63 3.13
CA CYS A 54 45.66 -36.78 3.51
C CYS A 54 44.30 -36.73 2.84
N ILE A 55 43.68 -37.88 2.60
CA ILE A 55 42.30 -37.97 2.11
C ILE A 55 41.36 -37.51 3.23
N PHE A 56 40.49 -36.55 2.94
CA PHE A 56 39.48 -36.03 3.86
C PHE A 56 38.11 -36.03 3.20
N HIS A 57 37.11 -36.64 3.85
CA HIS A 57 35.77 -36.78 3.30
C HIS A 57 34.90 -35.54 3.56
N VAL A 58 34.17 -35.10 2.54
CA VAL A 58 33.29 -33.93 2.58
C VAL A 58 31.93 -34.24 1.95
N THR A 59 30.92 -33.42 2.24
CA THR A 59 29.61 -33.55 1.60
C THR A 59 29.69 -33.15 0.12
N ALA A 60 28.79 -33.67 -0.71
CA ALA A 60 28.74 -33.34 -2.14
C ALA A 60 28.56 -31.84 -2.39
N ASN A 61 27.74 -31.16 -1.56
CA ASN A 61 27.53 -29.72 -1.69
C ASN A 61 28.81 -28.92 -1.39
N LEU A 62 29.55 -29.29 -0.34
CA LEU A 62 30.81 -28.64 -0.01
C LEU A 62 31.89 -28.89 -1.08
N HIS A 63 32.00 -30.12 -1.58
CA HIS A 63 32.92 -30.45 -2.67
C HIS A 63 32.65 -29.56 -3.90
N THR A 64 31.39 -29.45 -4.29
CA THR A 64 30.95 -28.61 -5.42
C THR A 64 31.26 -27.13 -5.17
N ALA A 65 30.97 -26.61 -3.98
CA ALA A 65 31.31 -25.24 -3.61
C ALA A 65 32.83 -24.97 -3.73
N LEU A 66 33.68 -25.86 -3.18
CA LEU A 66 35.13 -25.74 -3.27
C LEU A 66 35.62 -25.82 -4.72
N LEU A 67 35.00 -26.65 -5.56
CA LEU A 67 35.31 -26.76 -6.98
C LEU A 67 35.09 -25.43 -7.72
N TYR A 68 33.96 -24.77 -7.47
CA TYR A 68 33.63 -23.46 -8.06
C TYR A 68 34.48 -22.31 -7.47
N LEU A 69 34.87 -22.40 -6.20
CA LEU A 69 35.70 -21.39 -5.53
C LEU A 69 37.18 -21.48 -5.88
N ARG A 70 37.65 -22.67 -6.31
CA ARG A 70 39.04 -22.92 -6.69
C ARG A 70 39.40 -22.10 -7.92
N ASN A 71 40.39 -21.22 -7.77
CA ASN A 71 40.94 -20.44 -8.87
C ASN A 71 42.00 -21.26 -9.63
N ARG A 72 42.27 -20.90 -10.88
CA ARG A 72 43.28 -21.59 -11.71
C ARG A 72 44.72 -21.28 -11.33
N GLN A 73 44.97 -20.10 -10.77
CA GLN A 73 46.32 -19.56 -10.59
C GLN A 73 46.60 -19.11 -9.16
N LEU A 74 45.59 -18.66 -8.42
CA LEU A 74 45.76 -18.08 -7.10
C LEU A 74 45.18 -18.98 -6.01
N GLU A 75 45.92 -19.15 -4.92
CA GLU A 75 45.37 -19.75 -3.71
C GLU A 75 44.31 -18.84 -3.07
N ARG A 76 43.36 -19.45 -2.36
CA ARG A 76 42.31 -18.72 -1.63
C ARG A 76 42.30 -19.14 -0.16
N ILE A 77 42.28 -18.19 0.76
CA ILE A 77 42.15 -18.47 2.19
C ILE A 77 40.67 -18.47 2.56
N LEU A 78 40.18 -19.61 3.04
CA LEU A 78 38.77 -19.81 3.40
C LEU A 78 38.62 -20.26 4.86
N TRP A 79 37.53 -19.81 5.49
CA TRP A 79 36.96 -20.49 6.64
C TRP A 79 35.76 -21.33 6.18
N VAL A 80 35.80 -22.62 6.48
CA VAL A 80 34.74 -23.59 6.19
C VAL A 80 34.52 -24.39 7.46
N ASP A 81 33.36 -24.24 8.08
CA ASP A 81 33.01 -24.86 9.37
C ASP A 81 33.24 -26.38 9.42
N ALA A 82 32.84 -27.12 8.39
CA ALA A 82 32.95 -28.57 8.30
C ALA A 82 34.41 -29.07 8.21
N ILE A 83 35.36 -28.19 7.90
CA ILE A 83 36.80 -28.52 7.81
C ILE A 83 37.58 -27.86 8.95
N CYS A 84 37.25 -26.61 9.30
CA CYS A 84 37.98 -25.81 10.28
C CYS A 84 37.59 -26.09 11.74
N ILE A 85 36.48 -26.78 11.98
CA ILE A 85 36.04 -27.22 13.31
C ILE A 85 36.08 -28.75 13.33
N ASN A 86 36.63 -29.35 14.39
CA ASN A 86 36.53 -30.79 14.58
C ASN A 86 35.06 -31.21 14.75
N GLN A 87 34.58 -32.02 13.79
CA GLN A 87 33.21 -32.56 13.79
C GLN A 87 33.12 -33.96 14.39
N ASP A 88 34.21 -34.49 14.96
CA ASP A 88 34.24 -35.82 15.55
C ASP A 88 33.37 -35.89 16.81
N GLU A 89 32.37 -36.77 16.78
CA GLU A 89 31.50 -37.03 17.93
C GLU A 89 32.27 -37.67 19.10
N GLY A 90 33.39 -38.34 18.82
CA GLY A 90 34.28 -38.93 19.83
C GLY A 90 34.93 -37.90 20.76
N ASP A 91 35.06 -36.64 20.33
CA ASP A 91 35.52 -35.52 21.16
C ASP A 91 34.38 -34.96 22.04
N GLN A 92 33.18 -35.54 22.02
CA GLN A 92 32.00 -35.07 22.77
C GLN A 92 31.68 -33.58 22.55
N GLY A 93 32.14 -33.00 21.44
CA GLY A 93 31.99 -31.59 21.12
C GLY A 93 32.85 -30.62 21.93
N HIS A 94 33.93 -31.06 22.59
CA HIS A 94 34.79 -30.16 23.37
C HIS A 94 35.36 -29.02 22.54
N GLU A 95 35.94 -29.27 21.36
CA GLU A 95 36.41 -28.18 20.50
C GLU A 95 35.24 -27.35 19.96
N LYS A 96 34.21 -28.01 19.44
CA LYS A 96 33.01 -27.37 18.87
C LYS A 96 32.36 -26.38 19.83
N SER A 97 32.29 -26.72 21.12
CA SER A 97 31.76 -25.83 22.17
C SER A 97 32.56 -24.53 22.36
N LYS A 98 33.86 -24.55 22.04
CA LYS A 98 34.73 -23.36 22.05
C LYS A 98 34.67 -22.57 20.75
N GLN A 99 34.50 -23.26 19.61
CA GLN A 99 34.48 -22.65 18.28
C GLN A 99 33.14 -21.95 17.95
N ILE A 100 32.01 -22.51 18.38
CA ILE A 100 30.68 -21.93 18.10
C ILE A 100 30.57 -20.47 18.60
N PRO A 101 30.97 -20.13 19.84
CA PRO A 101 31.00 -18.74 20.30
C PRO A 101 31.88 -17.80 19.44
N LEU A 102 32.90 -18.33 18.75
CA LEU A 102 33.78 -17.56 17.89
C LEU A 102 33.20 -17.32 16.48
N MET A 103 32.15 -18.03 16.07
CA MET A 103 31.56 -17.89 14.73
C MET A 103 31.15 -16.45 14.43
N ARG A 104 30.57 -15.73 15.40
CA ARG A 104 30.26 -14.30 15.25
C ARG A 104 31.50 -13.51 14.81
N THR A 105 32.59 -13.68 15.55
CA THR A 105 33.85 -12.97 15.30
C THR A 105 34.42 -13.34 13.94
N ILE A 106 34.40 -14.61 13.57
CA ILE A 106 34.94 -15.11 12.30
C ILE A 106 34.18 -14.51 11.10
N TYR A 107 32.84 -14.58 11.10
CA TYR A 107 32.06 -14.00 9.99
C TYR A 107 32.16 -12.46 9.95
N ALA A 108 32.28 -11.79 11.11
CA ALA A 108 32.38 -10.34 11.17
C ALA A 108 33.75 -9.80 10.71
N GLN A 109 34.80 -10.60 10.89
CA GLN A 109 36.18 -10.25 10.55
C GLN A 109 36.59 -10.68 9.13
N ALA A 110 35.85 -11.58 8.49
CA ALA A 110 36.10 -12.03 7.13
C ALA A 110 36.14 -10.84 6.14
N GLU A 111 37.00 -10.93 5.12
CA GLU A 111 37.05 -9.98 4.01
C GLU A 111 35.67 -9.86 3.33
N ARG A 112 35.04 -11.03 3.14
CA ARG A 112 33.69 -11.21 2.64
C ARG A 112 33.14 -12.56 3.06
N VAL A 113 31.82 -12.65 3.09
CA VAL A 113 31.08 -13.90 3.25
C VAL A 113 30.55 -14.31 1.88
N ILE A 114 30.84 -15.54 1.48
CA ILE A 114 30.34 -16.12 0.24
C ILE A 114 29.17 -17.03 0.59
N VAL A 115 27.99 -16.65 0.14
CA VAL A 115 26.76 -17.44 0.22
C VAL A 115 26.72 -18.37 -0.98
N TRP A 116 26.86 -19.67 -0.75
CA TRP A 116 26.74 -20.70 -1.78
C TRP A 116 25.33 -21.30 -1.76
N LEU A 117 24.55 -21.01 -2.80
CA LEU A 117 23.18 -21.48 -2.94
C LEU A 117 23.08 -22.86 -3.61
N GLY A 118 24.19 -23.42 -4.11
CA GLY A 118 24.20 -24.71 -4.82
C GLY A 118 24.58 -24.56 -6.30
N ASP A 119 24.60 -25.69 -7.01
CA ASP A 119 24.91 -25.75 -8.43
C ASP A 119 23.82 -25.07 -9.30
N ALA A 120 24.07 -24.95 -10.60
CA ALA A 120 23.18 -24.35 -11.60
C ALA A 120 21.88 -25.16 -11.87
N THR A 121 21.50 -26.08 -10.98
CA THR A 121 20.27 -26.86 -11.10
C THR A 121 19.04 -25.96 -11.07
N GLU A 122 17.98 -26.35 -11.78
CA GLU A 122 16.71 -25.62 -11.82
C GLU A 122 16.83 -24.16 -12.33
N ASN A 123 17.84 -23.88 -13.17
CA ASN A 123 18.14 -22.55 -13.72
C ASN A 123 18.46 -21.50 -12.63
N GLY A 124 18.99 -21.92 -11.48
CA GLY A 124 19.29 -21.00 -10.37
C GLY A 124 20.38 -19.97 -10.69
N ASP A 125 21.29 -20.28 -11.61
CA ASP A 125 22.30 -19.34 -12.13
C ASP A 125 21.65 -18.24 -12.99
N LYS A 126 20.78 -18.61 -13.93
CA LYS A 126 19.98 -17.66 -14.73
C LYS A 126 19.09 -16.78 -13.86
N ALA A 127 18.42 -17.36 -12.86
CA ALA A 127 17.62 -16.60 -11.91
C ALA A 127 18.46 -15.55 -11.16
N LEU A 128 19.73 -15.87 -10.85
CA LEU A 128 20.64 -14.93 -10.20
C LEU A 128 21.11 -13.83 -11.18
N GLU A 129 21.37 -14.16 -12.45
CA GLU A 129 21.67 -13.19 -13.52
C GLU A 129 20.51 -12.23 -13.74
N GLU A 130 19.26 -12.70 -13.76
CA GLU A 130 18.08 -11.85 -13.94
C GLU A 130 17.84 -10.90 -12.75
N ILE A 131 18.10 -11.37 -11.53
CA ILE A 131 18.08 -10.51 -10.34
C ILE A 131 19.13 -9.39 -10.47
N GLU A 132 20.28 -9.67 -11.10
CA GLU A 132 21.35 -8.69 -11.36
C GLU A 132 21.07 -7.75 -12.56
N SER A 133 20.48 -8.25 -13.65
CA SER A 133 20.40 -7.55 -14.95
C SER A 133 19.18 -6.64 -15.14
N SER A 134 18.40 -6.38 -14.09
CA SER A 134 17.15 -5.60 -14.21
C SER A 134 17.38 -4.09 -14.29
N ASP A 135 17.71 -3.59 -15.48
CA ASP A 135 17.47 -2.20 -15.92
C ASP A 135 15.96 -1.94 -16.14
N GLU A 136 15.55 -0.67 -16.09
CA GLU A 136 14.19 -0.07 -16.04
C GLU A 136 12.95 -0.93 -16.46
N GLU A 137 11.96 -0.99 -15.56
CA GLU A 137 10.57 -1.47 -15.73
C GLU A 137 10.34 -2.91 -16.25
N ILE A 138 10.14 -3.85 -15.32
CA ILE A 138 9.50 -5.14 -15.64
C ILE A 138 8.08 -4.87 -16.14
N HIS A 139 7.83 -5.24 -17.40
CA HIS A 139 6.52 -5.20 -18.07
C HIS A 139 5.43 -5.82 -17.19
N ILE A 140 4.33 -5.07 -17.02
CA ILE A 140 3.10 -5.51 -16.37
C ILE A 140 2.40 -6.51 -17.30
N PRO A 141 2.25 -7.81 -16.97
CA PRO A 141 1.39 -8.69 -17.76
C PRO A 141 -0.07 -8.38 -17.39
N GLY A 142 -0.77 -7.68 -18.27
CA GLY A 142 -2.17 -7.30 -18.07
C GLY A 142 -2.79 -6.44 -19.16
N GLU A 143 -2.01 -5.74 -19.98
CA GLU A 143 -2.51 -4.98 -21.12
C GLU A 143 -1.70 -5.30 -22.38
N ALA A 144 -2.33 -6.06 -23.28
CA ALA A 144 -2.03 -6.31 -24.69
C ALA A 144 -0.56 -6.19 -25.17
N ALA A 145 0.08 -7.35 -25.38
CA ALA A 145 1.16 -7.50 -26.35
C ALA A 145 0.88 -8.73 -27.23
N GLU A 146 0.18 -8.50 -28.34
CA GLU A 146 0.38 -9.31 -29.54
C GLU A 146 1.71 -8.85 -30.17
N TYR A 147 2.46 -9.83 -30.71
CA TYR A 147 3.77 -9.70 -31.39
C TYR A 147 5.01 -9.65 -30.47
N PHE A 148 5.60 -10.81 -30.17
CA PHE A 148 6.95 -11.26 -30.57
C PHE A 148 7.18 -12.70 -30.04
N ASP A 149 7.94 -13.50 -30.79
CA ASP A 149 8.19 -14.94 -30.61
C ASP A 149 9.25 -15.18 -29.49
N ASP A 150 8.93 -14.79 -28.24
CA ASP A 150 9.77 -14.98 -27.06
C ASP A 150 9.31 -16.22 -26.27
N PRO A 151 10.20 -16.99 -25.59
CA PRO A 151 9.81 -18.18 -24.83
C PRO A 151 8.77 -17.83 -23.76
N ASP A 152 7.84 -18.75 -23.51
CA ASP A 152 6.71 -18.60 -22.58
C ASP A 152 7.12 -17.93 -21.25
N PRO A 153 6.63 -16.72 -20.92
CA PRO A 153 7.00 -16.01 -19.71
C PRO A 153 6.72 -16.80 -18.42
N ARG A 154 5.88 -17.84 -18.47
CA ARG A 154 5.62 -18.74 -17.32
C ARG A 154 6.84 -19.52 -16.85
N GLU A 155 7.81 -19.85 -17.71
CA GLU A 155 9.01 -20.57 -17.29
C GLU A 155 9.95 -19.71 -16.42
N ASN A 156 9.92 -18.38 -16.58
CA ASN A 156 10.80 -17.45 -15.87
C ASN A 156 10.31 -17.10 -14.46
N TYR A 157 8.99 -16.99 -14.26
CA TYR A 157 8.39 -16.79 -12.94
C TYR A 157 8.78 -17.90 -11.95
N ASP A 158 8.94 -19.13 -12.43
CA ASP A 158 9.29 -20.26 -11.57
C ASP A 158 10.78 -20.30 -11.16
N ALA A 159 11.71 -19.71 -11.93
CA ALA A 159 13.15 -19.92 -11.74
C ALA A 159 13.68 -19.23 -10.47
N TYR A 160 13.35 -17.95 -10.27
CA TYR A 160 13.72 -17.24 -9.04
C TYR A 160 12.92 -17.74 -7.83
N GLU A 161 11.66 -18.17 -7.98
CA GLU A 161 10.92 -18.79 -6.88
C GLU A 161 11.61 -20.07 -6.38
N ARG A 162 12.04 -20.96 -7.30
CA ARG A 162 12.81 -22.17 -6.95
C ARG A 162 14.15 -21.82 -6.29
N LEU A 163 14.87 -20.81 -6.79
CA LEU A 163 16.12 -20.34 -6.19
C LEU A 163 15.89 -19.87 -4.73
N LEU A 164 14.85 -19.07 -4.50
CA LEU A 164 14.51 -18.53 -3.18
C LEU A 164 13.91 -19.59 -2.23
N GLN A 165 13.38 -20.69 -2.76
CA GLN A 165 12.92 -21.83 -1.97
C GLN A 165 14.05 -22.75 -1.49
N ARG A 166 15.30 -22.55 -1.96
CA ARG A 166 16.44 -23.37 -1.52
C ARG A 166 16.66 -23.26 -0.01
N ASP A 167 17.05 -24.37 0.60
CA ASP A 167 17.15 -24.54 2.06
C ASP A 167 17.98 -23.47 2.77
N TRP A 168 18.96 -22.88 2.08
CA TRP A 168 19.84 -21.84 2.63
C TRP A 168 19.02 -20.68 3.21
N PHE A 169 18.03 -20.17 2.47
CA PHE A 169 17.20 -19.04 2.91
C PHE A 169 16.34 -19.35 4.12
N SER A 170 16.10 -20.62 4.40
CA SER A 170 15.30 -21.04 5.55
C SER A 170 16.14 -21.40 6.76
N ARG A 171 17.46 -21.53 6.68
CA ARG A 171 18.28 -22.09 7.77
C ARG A 171 18.63 -21.01 8.80
N ILE A 172 18.38 -21.26 10.08
CA ILE A 172 18.56 -20.20 11.10
C ILE A 172 20.01 -19.75 11.30
N TRP A 173 20.98 -20.66 11.12
CA TRP A 173 22.40 -20.31 11.28
C TRP A 173 22.87 -19.26 10.29
N VAL A 174 22.32 -19.21 9.07
CA VAL A 174 22.77 -18.27 8.03
C VAL A 174 22.57 -16.82 8.44
N LEU A 175 21.61 -16.56 9.34
CA LEU A 175 21.30 -15.25 9.87
C LEU A 175 22.51 -14.64 10.57
N GLN A 176 23.17 -15.41 11.43
CA GLN A 176 24.39 -14.94 12.08
C GLN A 176 25.50 -14.73 11.06
N GLU A 177 25.61 -15.61 10.07
CA GLU A 177 26.66 -15.60 9.04
C GLU A 177 26.59 -14.34 8.18
N VAL A 178 25.41 -13.97 7.68
CA VAL A 178 25.22 -12.75 6.87
C VAL A 178 24.93 -11.51 7.70
N GLY A 179 24.38 -11.66 8.90
CA GLY A 179 23.97 -10.57 9.79
C GLY A 179 25.11 -9.86 10.51
N VAL A 180 26.32 -10.44 10.51
CA VAL A 180 27.53 -9.79 11.02
C VAL A 180 28.58 -9.52 9.94
N ALA A 181 28.39 -10.09 8.75
CA ALA A 181 29.27 -9.90 7.59
C ALA A 181 29.40 -8.43 7.20
N ARG A 182 30.57 -7.99 6.74
CA ARG A 182 30.76 -6.62 6.21
C ARG A 182 30.55 -6.53 4.71
N CYS A 183 30.67 -7.66 4.03
CA CYS A 183 30.50 -7.79 2.60
C CYS A 183 29.96 -9.19 2.33
N VAL A 184 28.86 -9.27 1.58
CA VAL A 184 28.19 -10.54 1.23
C VAL A 184 28.17 -10.66 -0.28
N TYR A 185 28.57 -11.83 -0.79
CA TYR A 185 28.41 -12.22 -2.18
C TYR A 185 27.54 -13.48 -2.25
N ILE A 186 26.63 -13.51 -3.20
CA ILE A 186 25.72 -14.64 -3.41
C ILE A 186 26.14 -15.35 -4.67
N MET A 187 26.27 -16.67 -4.59
CA MET A 187 26.79 -17.52 -5.65
C MET A 187 25.86 -18.70 -5.90
N CYS A 188 25.54 -18.94 -7.17
CA CYS A 188 24.80 -20.10 -7.64
C CYS A 188 25.42 -20.58 -8.95
N GLY A 189 25.92 -21.83 -8.98
CA GLY A 189 26.71 -22.33 -10.11
C GLY A 189 27.91 -21.42 -10.38
N SER A 190 28.08 -20.97 -11.63
CA SER A 190 29.17 -20.04 -12.01
C SER A 190 28.86 -18.56 -11.80
N VAL A 191 27.61 -18.21 -11.48
CA VAL A 191 27.16 -16.82 -11.33
C VAL A 191 27.40 -16.36 -9.90
N TYR A 192 27.95 -15.14 -9.75
CA TYR A 192 28.24 -14.55 -8.45
C TYR A 192 27.90 -13.06 -8.46
N ILE A 193 27.06 -12.62 -7.53
CA ILE A 193 26.56 -11.23 -7.49
C ILE A 193 26.76 -10.62 -6.10
N ASN A 194 26.79 -9.28 -6.04
CA ASN A 194 26.88 -8.57 -4.77
C ASN A 194 25.56 -8.68 -3.99
N GLY A 195 25.62 -8.92 -2.68
CA GLY A 195 24.44 -9.08 -1.82
C GLY A 195 23.50 -7.86 -1.82
N HIS A 196 24.02 -6.64 -2.00
CA HIS A 196 23.18 -5.46 -2.15
C HIS A 196 22.41 -5.47 -3.47
N ILE A 197 23.05 -5.87 -4.57
CA ILE A 197 22.39 -6.00 -5.88
C ILE A 197 21.31 -7.07 -5.82
N PHE A 198 21.57 -8.19 -5.14
CA PHE A 198 20.55 -9.19 -4.87
C PHE A 198 19.35 -8.61 -4.11
N CYS A 199 19.58 -7.89 -3.00
CA CYS A 199 18.51 -7.26 -2.25
C CYS A 199 17.70 -6.25 -3.09
N GLU A 200 18.37 -5.42 -3.90
CA GLU A 200 17.73 -4.47 -4.81
C GLU A 200 16.89 -5.17 -5.89
N GLY A 201 17.39 -6.26 -6.47
CA GLY A 201 16.64 -7.06 -7.45
C GLY A 201 15.40 -7.71 -6.85
N LEU A 202 15.46 -8.20 -5.60
CA LEU A 202 14.30 -8.77 -4.91
C LEU A 202 13.11 -7.78 -4.80
N THR A 203 13.39 -6.48 -4.69
CA THR A 203 12.36 -5.43 -4.57
C THR A 203 11.47 -5.30 -5.81
N ARG A 204 11.95 -5.80 -6.94
CA ARG A 204 11.30 -5.72 -8.24
C ARG A 204 10.48 -6.98 -8.54
N LEU A 205 10.63 -8.03 -7.74
CA LEU A 205 9.92 -9.30 -7.88
C LEU A 205 8.59 -9.27 -7.13
N ARG A 206 7.54 -9.84 -7.74
CA ARG A 206 6.27 -10.12 -7.05
C ARG A 206 6.35 -11.49 -6.40
N LEU A 207 6.68 -11.53 -5.11
CA LEU A 207 6.78 -12.76 -4.33
C LEU A 207 5.48 -13.03 -3.55
N SER A 208 5.13 -14.30 -3.37
CA SER A 208 4.03 -14.69 -2.47
C SER A 208 4.34 -14.28 -1.02
N SER A 209 3.29 -14.00 -0.23
CA SER A 209 3.44 -13.58 1.17
C SER A 209 4.25 -14.59 2.00
N ASP A 210 4.02 -15.88 1.79
CA ASP A 210 4.75 -16.97 2.45
C ASP A 210 6.24 -16.96 2.11
N LEU A 211 6.60 -16.78 0.84
CA LEU A 211 8.00 -16.73 0.41
C LEU A 211 8.67 -15.46 0.92
N TRP A 212 7.99 -14.31 0.83
CA TRP A 212 8.50 -13.04 1.35
C TRP A 212 8.77 -13.08 2.85
N SER A 213 7.92 -13.73 3.65
CA SER A 213 8.12 -13.89 5.10
C SER A 213 9.40 -14.66 5.46
N ARG A 214 9.90 -15.52 4.56
CA ARG A 214 11.15 -16.28 4.72
C ARG A 214 12.36 -15.48 4.25
N ILE A 215 12.23 -14.76 3.13
CA ILE A 215 13.35 -14.05 2.49
C ILE A 215 13.64 -12.70 3.14
N SER A 216 12.59 -11.94 3.51
CA SER A 216 12.74 -10.57 4.01
C SER A 216 13.67 -10.42 5.22
N PRO A 217 13.70 -11.34 6.21
CA PRO A 217 14.63 -11.20 7.33
C PRO A 217 16.09 -11.39 6.92
N VAL A 218 16.37 -12.31 5.98
CA VAL A 218 17.71 -12.54 5.44
C VAL A 218 18.14 -11.35 4.57
N ALA A 219 17.25 -10.87 3.69
CA ALA A 219 17.50 -9.71 2.84
C ALA A 219 17.80 -8.44 3.66
N TYR A 220 17.07 -8.23 4.75
CA TYR A 220 17.33 -7.15 5.69
C TYR A 220 18.76 -7.21 6.25
N LEU A 221 19.20 -8.39 6.70
CA LEU A 221 20.56 -8.59 7.20
C LEU A 221 21.62 -8.41 6.12
N ILE A 222 21.40 -8.88 4.90
CA ILE A 222 22.36 -8.74 3.80
C ILE A 222 22.54 -7.27 3.43
N HIS A 223 21.45 -6.53 3.24
CA HIS A 223 21.52 -5.12 2.89
C HIS A 223 22.15 -4.25 3.99
N GLY A 224 21.92 -4.61 5.27
CA GLY A 224 22.57 -3.95 6.40
C GLY A 224 24.10 -4.05 6.39
N ALA A 225 24.69 -5.00 5.67
CA ALA A 225 26.14 -5.22 5.65
C ALA A 225 26.96 -3.99 5.24
N LEU A 226 26.47 -3.20 4.28
CA LEU A 226 27.14 -1.99 3.78
C LEU A 226 27.30 -0.90 4.83
N TYR A 227 26.41 -0.87 5.82
CA TYR A 227 26.35 0.19 6.85
C TYR A 227 27.08 -0.20 8.13
N ARG A 228 27.69 -1.40 8.20
CA ARG A 228 28.38 -1.89 9.41
C ARG A 228 29.77 -1.25 9.57
N PRO A 229 30.09 -0.61 10.72
CA PRO A 229 31.37 0.05 10.93
C PRO A 229 32.56 -0.93 10.97
N LYS A 230 33.63 -0.60 10.23
CA LYS A 230 34.86 -1.43 10.16
C LYS A 230 35.66 -1.48 11.46
N TYR A 231 35.49 -0.50 12.35
CA TYR A 231 36.29 -0.32 13.57
C TYR A 231 35.61 -0.81 14.86
N GLN A 232 34.32 -1.17 14.83
CA GLN A 232 33.59 -1.70 15.98
C GLN A 232 33.35 -3.20 15.82
N LEU A 233 34.40 -4.00 15.97
CA LEU A 233 34.32 -5.47 15.89
C LEU A 233 33.54 -6.11 17.05
N GLY A 234 33.43 -5.40 18.18
CA GLY A 234 32.78 -5.88 19.40
C GLY A 234 31.46 -5.19 19.75
N SER A 235 30.90 -4.32 18.90
CA SER A 235 29.57 -3.76 19.18
C SER A 235 28.56 -4.89 19.20
N ARG A 236 27.70 -4.94 20.23
CA ARG A 236 26.52 -5.82 20.20
C ARG A 236 25.59 -5.35 19.10
N GLY A 237 24.72 -6.23 18.61
CA GLY A 237 23.72 -5.82 17.61
C GLY A 237 22.82 -4.69 18.13
N SER A 238 21.96 -4.15 17.28
CA SER A 238 20.99 -3.12 17.67
C SER A 238 19.61 -3.68 17.99
N ILE A 239 19.43 -5.01 17.93
CA ILE A 239 18.14 -5.70 18.01
C ILE A 239 18.16 -6.65 19.22
N SER A 240 17.10 -6.63 20.03
CA SER A 240 16.97 -7.52 21.19
C SER A 240 16.68 -8.97 20.77
N ILE A 241 16.97 -9.93 21.65
CA ILE A 241 16.74 -11.35 21.42
C ILE A 241 15.25 -11.64 21.20
N GLY A 242 14.36 -10.91 21.88
CA GLY A 242 12.91 -11.02 21.69
C GLY A 242 12.45 -10.59 20.29
N GLU A 243 13.02 -9.50 19.76
CA GLU A 243 12.79 -9.07 18.38
C GLU A 243 13.33 -10.09 17.38
N LEU A 244 14.57 -10.55 17.56
CA LEU A 244 15.19 -11.55 16.67
C LEU A 244 14.38 -12.84 16.62
N ILE A 245 13.93 -13.37 17.76
CA ILE A 245 13.11 -14.59 17.80
C ILE A 245 11.82 -14.41 17.00
N GLY A 246 11.17 -13.24 17.10
CA GLY A 246 9.99 -12.92 16.30
C GLY A 246 10.29 -12.84 14.80
N MET A 247 11.35 -12.12 14.41
CA MET A 247 11.75 -11.93 13.01
C MET A 247 12.08 -13.26 12.31
N TYR A 248 12.70 -14.19 13.01
CA TYR A 248 13.26 -15.41 12.42
C TYR A 248 12.53 -16.70 12.81
N GLN A 249 11.32 -16.60 13.36
CA GLN A 249 10.55 -17.75 13.82
C GLN A 249 10.33 -18.83 12.75
N TYR A 250 10.24 -18.43 11.47
CA TYR A 250 10.05 -19.32 10.32
C TYR A 250 11.33 -19.98 9.79
N HIS A 251 12.50 -19.69 10.38
CA HIS A 251 13.77 -20.29 9.96
C HIS A 251 13.98 -21.66 10.64
N ASN A 252 14.27 -22.68 9.85
CA ASN A 252 14.52 -24.05 10.24
C ASN A 252 15.83 -24.20 11.04
N ALA A 253 15.79 -25.11 12.00
CA ALA A 253 16.91 -25.48 12.84
C ALA A 253 16.97 -27.01 12.94
N THR A 254 18.15 -27.60 12.76
CA THR A 254 18.35 -29.05 12.93
C THR A 254 18.19 -29.46 14.39
N LYS A 255 18.72 -28.65 15.32
CA LYS A 255 18.45 -28.77 16.76
C LYS A 255 17.56 -27.61 17.21
N GLN A 256 16.51 -27.90 17.97
CA GLN A 256 15.57 -26.88 18.45
C GLN A 256 16.26 -25.73 19.21
N HIS A 257 17.31 -26.04 19.99
CA HIS A 257 18.13 -25.04 20.71
C HIS A 257 18.65 -23.91 19.82
N ASP A 258 18.94 -24.20 18.56
CA ASP A 258 19.50 -23.22 17.63
C ASP A 258 18.50 -22.11 17.30
N LYS A 259 17.19 -22.33 17.52
CA LYS A 259 16.14 -21.30 17.46
C LYS A 259 16.44 -20.09 18.35
N VAL A 260 17.24 -20.27 19.40
CA VAL A 260 17.74 -19.20 20.28
C VAL A 260 19.23 -18.97 20.04
N TYR A 261 20.04 -20.05 20.05
CA TYR A 261 21.49 -19.90 20.09
C TYR A 261 22.11 -19.29 18.83
N ALA A 262 21.52 -19.51 17.66
CA ALA A 262 21.97 -18.86 16.42
C ALA A 262 21.72 -17.34 16.42
N LEU A 263 20.78 -16.85 17.25
CA LEU A 263 20.41 -15.44 17.32
C LEU A 263 21.21 -14.65 18.37
N LEU A 264 21.81 -15.33 19.36
CA LEU A 264 22.66 -14.71 20.37
C LEU A 264 23.82 -13.93 19.75
N GLY A 265 24.36 -14.47 18.67
CA GLY A 265 25.40 -13.84 17.87
C GLY A 265 24.92 -12.65 17.05
N LEU A 266 23.67 -12.20 17.16
CA LEU A 266 23.11 -10.97 16.55
C LEU A 266 22.51 -10.01 17.59
N SER A 267 22.25 -10.51 18.81
CA SER A 267 21.52 -9.80 19.85
C SER A 267 22.31 -8.62 20.44
N ALA A 268 21.57 -7.57 20.83
CA ALA A 268 22.02 -6.42 21.60
C ALA A 268 22.22 -6.75 23.10
N ASP A 269 21.60 -7.84 23.56
CA ASP A 269 21.42 -8.15 24.96
C ASP A 269 22.73 -8.54 25.67
N PRO A 270 22.83 -8.27 26.99
CA PRO A 270 23.90 -8.82 27.78
C PRO A 270 23.93 -10.34 27.79
N THR A 271 25.14 -10.87 27.64
CA THR A 271 25.41 -12.28 27.92
C THR A 271 25.11 -12.55 29.39
N THR A 272 24.03 -13.29 29.64
CA THR A 272 23.62 -13.73 30.97
C THR A 272 23.57 -15.24 31.01
N ALA A 273 23.57 -15.84 32.19
CA ALA A 273 23.51 -17.30 32.35
C ALA A 273 22.29 -17.95 31.67
N ALA A 274 21.20 -17.19 31.48
CA ALA A 274 19.97 -17.60 30.79
C ALA A 274 20.11 -17.65 29.26
N LEU A 275 21.06 -16.88 28.70
CA LEU A 275 21.33 -16.77 27.26
C LEU A 275 22.69 -17.38 26.88
N GLU A 276 23.19 -18.34 27.66
CA GLU A 276 24.41 -19.09 27.36
C GLU A 276 24.09 -20.39 26.61
N PRO A 277 24.80 -20.71 25.50
CA PRO A 277 24.62 -21.98 24.80
C PRO A 277 24.93 -23.19 25.69
N LYS A 278 23.90 -23.97 26.03
CA LYS A 278 23.98 -25.18 26.87
C LYS A 278 23.14 -26.30 26.25
N TYR A 279 23.70 -26.99 25.26
CA TYR A 279 23.05 -28.11 24.58
C TYR A 279 22.76 -29.32 25.49
N SER A 280 23.34 -29.37 26.68
CA SER A 280 23.03 -30.38 27.70
C SER A 280 21.67 -30.18 28.38
N LEU A 281 21.09 -28.97 28.32
CA LEU A 281 19.77 -28.70 28.89
C LEU A 281 18.66 -29.18 27.95
N PRO A 282 17.54 -29.72 28.47
CA PRO A 282 16.35 -29.98 27.65
C PRO A 282 15.83 -28.68 27.02
N TRP A 283 15.33 -28.75 25.78
CA TRP A 283 14.81 -27.59 25.04
C TRP A 283 13.79 -26.78 25.85
N LYS A 284 12.87 -27.46 26.56
CA LYS A 284 11.85 -26.82 27.42
C LYS A 284 12.46 -25.85 28.44
N GLU A 285 13.59 -26.20 29.04
CA GLU A 285 14.24 -25.36 30.04
C GLU A 285 14.92 -24.16 29.39
N VAL A 286 15.58 -24.35 28.25
CA VAL A 286 16.19 -23.25 27.46
C VAL A 286 15.11 -22.27 27.00
N PHE A 287 14.00 -22.79 26.50
CA PHE A 287 12.86 -22.01 26.05
C PHE A 287 12.25 -21.20 27.19
N LYS A 288 12.00 -21.84 28.35
CA LYS A 288 11.51 -21.17 29.55
C LYS A 288 12.47 -20.10 30.06
N GLN A 289 13.78 -20.38 30.10
CA GLN A 289 14.81 -19.41 30.49
C GLN A 289 14.82 -18.20 29.55
N THR A 290 14.67 -18.42 28.24
CA THR A 290 14.64 -17.35 27.23
C THR A 290 13.41 -16.47 27.39
N ILE A 291 12.22 -17.06 27.58
CA ILE A 291 10.98 -16.28 27.77
C ILE A 291 11.03 -15.51 29.09
N ASN A 292 11.50 -16.12 30.19
CA ASN A 292 11.67 -15.42 31.46
C ASN A 292 12.71 -14.30 31.39
N TYR A 293 13.71 -14.41 30.52
CA TYR A 293 14.65 -13.33 30.27
C TYR A 293 13.97 -12.15 29.57
N ILE A 294 13.17 -12.41 28.53
CA ILE A 294 12.43 -11.38 27.78
C ILE A 294 11.34 -10.76 28.66
N PHE A 295 10.69 -11.56 29.51
CA PHE A 295 9.58 -11.15 30.36
C PHE A 295 9.76 -11.63 31.82
N PRO A 296 10.51 -10.88 32.65
CA PRO A 296 10.88 -11.30 34.01
C PRO A 296 9.71 -11.54 34.96
N GLU A 297 8.59 -10.83 34.77
CA GLU A 297 7.41 -10.89 35.64
C GLU A 297 6.28 -11.78 35.07
N CYS A 298 6.51 -12.49 33.96
CA CYS A 298 5.53 -13.39 33.37
C CYS A 298 5.63 -14.80 33.96
N SER A 299 4.47 -15.42 34.24
CA SER A 299 4.42 -16.85 34.49
C SER A 299 4.36 -17.61 33.16
N VAL A 300 5.29 -18.54 32.94
CA VAL A 300 5.45 -19.26 31.67
C VAL A 300 5.28 -20.76 31.87
N GLU A 301 4.30 -21.33 31.18
CA GLU A 301 4.11 -22.77 31.04
C GLU A 301 4.43 -23.17 29.59
N ALA A 302 5.49 -23.96 29.40
CA ALA A 302 5.90 -24.48 28.09
C ALA A 302 5.46 -25.94 27.90
N PHE A 303 4.78 -26.21 26.79
CA PHE A 303 4.31 -27.52 26.37
C PHE A 303 5.19 -28.02 25.21
N ILE A 304 5.90 -29.13 25.42
CA ILE A 304 6.85 -29.68 24.43
C ILE A 304 6.11 -30.31 23.25
N GLU A 305 5.03 -31.04 23.53
CA GLU A 305 4.26 -31.80 22.53
C GLU A 305 3.60 -30.91 21.49
N THR A 306 3.21 -29.69 21.89
CA THR A 306 2.54 -28.71 21.04
C THR A 306 3.41 -27.50 20.73
N GLU A 307 4.67 -27.50 21.17
CA GLU A 307 5.64 -26.39 21.04
C GLU A 307 5.03 -25.01 21.33
N THR A 308 4.20 -24.96 22.38
CA THR A 308 3.42 -23.77 22.76
C THR A 308 3.88 -23.27 24.12
N ALA A 309 4.14 -21.97 24.23
CA ALA A 309 4.26 -21.27 25.50
C ALA A 309 2.94 -20.57 25.82
N VAL A 310 2.39 -20.86 27.00
CA VAL A 310 1.32 -20.07 27.61
C VAL A 310 1.95 -19.14 28.62
N MET A 311 1.91 -17.85 28.32
CA MET A 311 2.38 -16.77 29.18
C MET A 311 1.18 -16.15 29.88
N LYS A 312 1.23 -16.06 31.21
CA LYS A 312 0.24 -15.36 32.02
C LYS A 312 0.89 -14.13 32.63
N SER A 313 0.39 -12.96 32.28
CA SER A 313 0.91 -11.69 32.78
C SER A 313 -0.19 -10.64 32.91
N GLU A 314 0.13 -9.61 33.68
CA GLU A 314 -0.58 -8.33 33.65
C GLU A 314 -0.01 -7.49 32.50
N GLY A 315 -0.87 -6.75 31.81
CA GLY A 315 -0.42 -5.90 30.72
C GLY A 315 -1.40 -4.79 30.39
N TRP A 316 -0.92 -3.82 29.62
CA TRP A 316 -1.67 -2.67 29.16
C TRP A 316 -1.76 -2.72 27.65
N ILE A 317 -2.99 -2.71 27.13
CA ILE A 317 -3.20 -2.45 25.70
C ILE A 317 -2.97 -0.97 25.48
N LEU A 318 -2.07 -0.66 24.57
CA LEU A 318 -1.65 0.71 24.25
C LEU A 318 -2.30 1.21 22.96
N GLY A 319 -2.77 0.32 22.10
CA GLY A 319 -3.34 0.71 20.81
C GLY A 319 -3.57 -0.45 19.86
N VAL A 320 -3.92 -0.10 18.63
CA VAL A 320 -4.18 -1.03 17.52
C VAL A 320 -3.44 -0.57 16.26
N ILE A 321 -3.10 -1.52 15.40
CA ILE A 321 -2.52 -1.25 14.08
C ILE A 321 -3.65 -0.88 13.11
N ASN A 322 -3.61 0.36 12.65
CA ASN A 322 -4.62 0.96 11.78
C ASN A 322 -4.41 0.64 10.30
N SER A 323 -3.16 0.64 9.86
CA SER A 323 -2.82 0.32 8.48
C SER A 323 -1.47 -0.36 8.43
N VAL A 324 -1.33 -1.28 7.48
CA VAL A 324 -0.08 -1.96 7.18
C VAL A 324 0.27 -1.68 5.73
N GLU A 325 1.45 -1.12 5.47
CA GLU A 325 1.88 -0.90 4.08
C GLU A 325 2.16 -2.27 3.43
N GLU A 326 1.36 -2.64 2.41
CA GLU A 326 1.44 -3.93 1.71
C GLU A 326 2.84 -4.15 1.08
N ASN A 327 3.49 -3.07 0.69
CA ASN A 327 4.87 -3.08 0.22
C ASN A 327 5.77 -2.72 1.40
N ALA A 328 6.19 -3.74 2.18
CA ALA A 328 7.31 -3.59 3.09
C ALA A 328 8.40 -2.79 2.36
N SER A 329 8.82 -1.66 2.93
CA SER A 329 9.87 -0.82 2.37
C SER A 329 11.00 -1.70 1.85
N ARG A 330 11.58 -1.27 0.72
CA ARG A 330 12.37 -1.98 -0.29
C ARG A 330 13.52 -2.88 0.20
N VAL A 331 13.66 -3.14 1.49
CA VAL A 331 14.71 -3.98 2.06
C VAL A 331 14.24 -4.75 3.31
N GLY A 332 12.99 -5.18 3.34
CA GLY A 332 12.48 -6.01 4.44
C GLY A 332 12.20 -5.25 5.73
N LYS A 333 11.68 -4.02 5.65
CA LYS A 333 11.07 -3.35 6.81
C LYS A 333 9.61 -3.03 6.52
N GLN A 334 8.73 -3.28 7.48
CA GLN A 334 7.30 -3.03 7.32
C GLN A 334 6.91 -1.72 8.00
N LYS A 335 6.23 -0.84 7.27
CA LYS A 335 5.64 0.35 7.88
C LYS A 335 4.24 0.05 8.36
N ILE A 336 3.99 0.42 9.60
CA ILE A 336 2.69 0.30 10.24
C ILE A 336 2.25 1.64 10.78
N GLN A 337 0.95 1.88 10.75
CA GLN A 337 0.34 3.00 11.44
C GLN A 337 -0.30 2.52 12.73
N VAL A 338 0.09 3.13 13.84
CA VAL A 338 -0.37 2.81 15.19
C VAL A 338 -1.37 3.85 15.68
N LEU A 339 -2.49 3.36 16.18
CA LEU A 339 -3.52 4.15 16.84
C LEU A 339 -3.45 3.95 18.36
N PHE A 340 -2.98 4.95 19.09
CA PHE A 340 -2.89 4.89 20.55
C PHE A 340 -4.25 5.13 21.23
N ASN A 341 -4.59 4.27 22.21
CA ASN A 341 -5.79 4.38 23.03
C ASN A 341 -5.59 5.34 24.23
N TYR A 342 -6.66 5.52 25.02
CA TYR A 342 -6.61 6.35 26.23
C TYR A 342 -5.52 5.88 27.21
N THR A 343 -5.33 4.57 27.37
CA THR A 343 -4.31 4.00 28.25
C THR A 343 -2.90 4.47 27.86
N ALA A 344 -2.56 4.45 26.57
CA ALA A 344 -1.29 5.01 26.09
C ALA A 344 -1.18 6.53 26.28
N ARG A 345 -2.29 7.27 26.24
CA ARG A 345 -2.30 8.72 26.56
C ARG A 345 -2.02 8.98 28.03
N ALA A 346 -2.70 8.24 28.89
CA ALA A 346 -2.58 8.35 30.34
C ALA A 346 -1.19 7.93 30.83
N LEU A 347 -0.55 6.98 30.14
CA LEU A 347 0.84 6.59 30.37
C LEU A 347 1.86 7.47 29.63
N ASN A 348 1.41 8.55 28.97
CA ASN A 348 2.23 9.49 28.18
C ASN A 348 3.00 8.91 26.98
N TYR A 349 2.80 7.63 26.62
CA TYR A 349 3.48 7.01 25.49
C TYR A 349 3.16 7.68 24.15
N GLN A 350 1.94 8.22 23.97
CA GLN A 350 1.57 8.93 22.74
C GLN A 350 2.45 10.16 22.43
N TYR A 351 3.12 10.71 23.44
CA TYR A 351 4.01 11.87 23.30
C TYR A 351 5.44 11.47 23.01
N CYS A 352 5.84 10.25 23.38
CA CYS A 352 7.20 9.74 23.21
C CYS A 352 7.35 8.90 21.94
N TRP A 353 6.31 8.19 21.53
CA TRP A 353 6.32 7.36 20.33
C TRP A 353 5.62 8.04 19.16
N ASN A 354 6.14 7.80 17.96
CA ASN A 354 5.47 8.22 16.74
C ASN A 354 4.24 7.34 16.47
N THR A 355 3.32 7.80 15.64
CA THR A 355 2.18 6.98 15.17
C THR A 355 2.53 6.15 13.93
N GLU A 356 3.65 6.42 13.28
CA GLU A 356 4.17 5.62 12.17
C GLU A 356 5.44 4.90 12.64
N TRP A 357 5.41 3.57 12.61
CA TRP A 357 6.53 2.73 13.01
C TRP A 357 7.08 1.99 11.79
N GLU A 358 8.41 1.93 11.71
CA GLU A 358 9.13 1.16 10.70
C GLU A 358 9.76 -0.06 11.38
N LEU A 359 9.10 -1.20 11.28
CA LEU A 359 9.48 -2.42 11.95
C LEU A 359 10.45 -3.23 11.08
N GLN A 360 11.52 -3.75 11.69
CA GLN A 360 12.47 -4.62 11.00
C GLN A 360 11.79 -5.98 10.71
N ALA A 361 11.86 -6.43 9.45
CA ALA A 361 11.36 -7.69 8.89
C ALA A 361 10.31 -8.40 9.76
N ALA A 362 9.06 -8.04 9.56
CA ALA A 362 7.99 -8.52 10.40
C ALA A 362 7.40 -9.84 9.90
N ALA A 363 7.02 -10.67 10.86
CA ALA A 363 5.98 -11.67 10.72
C ALA A 363 4.70 -11.07 10.07
N LEU A 364 3.72 -11.91 9.73
CA LEU A 364 2.45 -11.54 9.09
C LEU A 364 1.57 -10.60 9.95
N ILE A 365 2.05 -9.37 10.24
CA ILE A 365 1.29 -8.31 10.89
C ILE A 365 0.14 -7.91 9.98
N GLN A 366 -1.02 -7.72 10.57
CA GLN A 366 -2.25 -7.35 9.88
C GLN A 366 -2.86 -6.11 10.53
N GLU A 367 -3.70 -5.42 9.76
CA GLU A 367 -4.59 -4.42 10.32
C GLU A 367 -5.46 -5.06 11.42
N GLY A 368 -5.68 -4.34 12.52
CA GLY A 368 -6.39 -4.86 13.70
C GLY A 368 -5.53 -5.58 14.73
N ASP A 369 -4.25 -5.87 14.45
CA ASP A 369 -3.33 -6.38 15.48
C ASP A 369 -3.12 -5.34 16.60
N ILE A 370 -2.92 -5.83 17.82
CA ILE A 370 -2.99 -5.05 19.05
C ILE A 370 -1.59 -4.84 19.63
N ILE A 371 -1.33 -3.63 20.12
CA ILE A 371 -0.09 -3.29 20.81
C ILE A 371 -0.31 -3.42 22.31
N CYS A 372 0.49 -4.28 22.94
CA CYS A 372 0.38 -4.57 24.36
C CYS A 372 1.73 -4.46 25.05
N LEU A 373 1.79 -3.73 26.16
CA LEU A 373 2.96 -3.71 27.03
C LEU A 373 2.72 -4.64 28.22
N LEU A 374 3.54 -5.68 28.34
CA LEU A 374 3.47 -6.60 29.48
C LEU A 374 4.21 -6.02 30.68
N LYS A 375 3.74 -6.36 31.87
CA LYS A 375 4.40 -5.99 33.12
C LYS A 375 5.83 -6.54 33.17
N GLY A 376 6.76 -5.68 33.55
CA GLY A 376 8.20 -5.97 33.56
C GLY A 376 8.88 -5.98 32.18
N ALA A 377 8.13 -5.84 31.08
CA ALA A 377 8.72 -5.76 29.73
C ALA A 377 9.21 -4.35 29.43
N SER A 378 10.38 -4.23 28.80
CA SER A 378 10.94 -2.93 28.38
C SER A 378 10.37 -2.43 27.04
N ASN A 379 9.90 -3.35 26.20
CA ASN A 379 9.35 -3.06 24.86
C ASN A 379 7.94 -3.67 24.73
N PRO A 380 7.03 -3.03 23.96
CA PRO A 380 5.71 -3.58 23.69
C PRO A 380 5.78 -4.82 22.77
N SER A 381 4.79 -5.71 22.94
CA SER A 381 4.51 -6.86 22.09
C SER A 381 3.38 -6.53 21.10
N ILE A 382 3.37 -7.21 19.95
CA ILE A 382 2.24 -7.19 19.01
C ILE A 382 1.49 -8.52 19.16
N ILE A 383 0.19 -8.43 19.45
CA ILE A 383 -0.67 -9.57 19.75
C ILE A 383 -1.92 -9.53 18.88
N ARG A 384 -2.45 -10.70 18.53
CA ARG A 384 -3.69 -10.85 17.76
C ARG A 384 -4.78 -11.40 18.65
N LEU A 385 -5.98 -10.82 18.56
CA LEU A 385 -7.15 -11.35 19.25
C LEU A 385 -7.60 -12.65 18.56
N CYS A 386 -7.76 -13.71 19.36
CA CYS A 386 -8.39 -14.96 18.95
C CYS A 386 -9.67 -15.17 19.77
N LYS A 387 -10.47 -16.20 19.44
CA LYS A 387 -11.79 -16.45 20.06
C LYS A 387 -11.79 -16.42 21.60
N ASP A 388 -10.76 -16.96 22.25
CA ASP A 388 -10.69 -17.11 23.72
C ASP A 388 -9.33 -16.71 24.35
N HIS A 389 -8.39 -16.24 23.56
CA HIS A 389 -7.02 -15.89 23.97
C HIS A 389 -6.40 -14.84 23.05
N PHE A 390 -5.18 -14.38 23.37
CA PHE A 390 -4.38 -13.57 22.45
C PHE A 390 -3.17 -14.36 21.95
N ALA A 391 -3.00 -14.42 20.63
CA ALA A 391 -1.80 -14.98 20.02
C ALA A 391 -0.70 -13.92 19.96
N VAL A 392 0.52 -14.26 20.37
CA VAL A 392 1.66 -13.34 20.23
C VAL A 392 2.21 -13.43 18.81
N ILE A 393 2.16 -12.31 18.08
CA ILE A 393 2.69 -12.19 16.73
C ILE A 393 4.17 -11.77 16.78
N ILE A 394 4.48 -10.77 17.62
CA ILE A 394 5.86 -10.34 17.89
C ILE A 394 6.05 -10.18 19.40
N LEU A 395 7.08 -10.83 19.95
CA LEU A 395 7.38 -10.84 21.38
C LEU A 395 7.76 -9.45 21.90
N ALA A 396 8.63 -8.73 21.19
CA ALA A 396 9.06 -7.40 21.56
C ALA A 396 9.28 -6.58 20.29
N VAL A 397 8.94 -5.29 20.34
CA VAL A 397 9.09 -4.35 19.23
C VAL A 397 9.71 -3.06 19.76
N THR A 398 10.77 -2.58 19.11
CA THR A 398 11.30 -1.24 19.37
C THR A 398 10.43 -0.18 18.69
N PRO A 399 9.71 0.67 19.44
CA PRO A 399 8.85 1.70 18.87
C PRO A 399 9.67 2.86 18.29
N GLN A 400 9.17 3.47 17.22
CA GLN A 400 9.79 4.67 16.63
C GLN A 400 9.66 5.85 17.59
N GLN A 401 10.77 6.34 18.15
CA GLN A 401 10.75 7.45 19.10
C GLN A 401 10.64 8.82 18.40
N ARG A 402 9.97 9.79 19.05
CA ARG A 402 9.98 11.18 18.62
C ARG A 402 11.31 11.84 19.00
N PRO A 403 11.95 12.62 18.12
CA PRO A 403 13.17 13.35 18.46
C PRO A 403 12.93 14.24 19.68
N PHE A 404 13.88 14.28 20.63
CA PHE A 404 13.90 15.18 21.81
C PHE A 404 13.05 14.79 23.03
N LEU A 405 12.41 13.62 23.07
CA LEU A 405 11.72 13.12 24.26
C LEU A 405 12.18 11.71 24.62
N GLU A 406 12.84 11.54 25.77
CA GLU A 406 13.08 10.21 26.32
C GLU A 406 11.74 9.55 26.65
N SER A 407 11.59 8.26 26.35
CA SER A 407 10.43 7.50 26.82
C SER A 407 10.38 7.60 28.35
N PRO A 408 9.22 7.85 28.97
CA PRO A 408 9.13 7.92 30.42
C PRO A 408 9.72 6.64 31.00
N ALA A 409 10.70 6.76 31.90
CA ALA A 409 11.12 5.67 32.75
C ALA A 409 9.98 5.41 33.74
N VAL A 410 8.91 4.76 33.28
CA VAL A 410 7.72 4.52 34.09
C VAL A 410 8.15 3.63 35.26
N ARG A 411 8.03 4.16 36.47
CA ARG A 411 8.24 3.40 37.69
C ARG A 411 7.04 2.45 37.88
N PRO A 412 7.26 1.15 38.13
CA PRO A 412 6.19 0.17 38.34
C PRO A 412 5.16 0.55 39.42
N GLU A 413 5.52 1.47 40.31
CA GLU A 413 4.73 1.90 41.47
C GLU A 413 3.50 2.76 41.11
N GLU A 414 3.52 3.51 40.00
CA GLU A 414 2.37 4.30 39.52
C GLU A 414 1.35 3.46 38.72
N MET A 415 1.78 2.29 38.21
CA MET A 415 0.99 1.38 37.38
C MET A 415 -0.09 0.61 38.17
N ASN A 416 0.04 0.51 39.50
CA ASN A 416 -0.92 -0.21 40.36
C ASN A 416 -2.27 0.53 40.55
N SER A 417 -2.36 1.81 40.16
CA SER A 417 -3.57 2.64 40.36
C SER A 417 -4.49 2.74 39.14
N MET A 418 -3.98 2.41 37.94
CA MET A 418 -4.74 2.45 36.69
C MET A 418 -5.14 1.03 36.30
N SER A 419 -6.42 0.84 35.94
CA SER A 419 -7.03 -0.44 35.62
C SER A 419 -6.35 -1.12 34.42
N GLY A 420 -5.24 -1.82 34.67
CA GLY A 420 -4.61 -2.74 33.74
C GLY A 420 -5.51 -3.94 33.49
N LEU A 421 -5.33 -4.60 32.34
CA LEU A 421 -6.06 -5.83 32.03
C LEU A 421 -5.45 -6.94 32.89
N PHE A 422 -6.20 -7.39 33.90
CA PHE A 422 -5.74 -8.44 34.81
C PHE A 422 -5.79 -9.81 34.13
N GLY A 423 -4.63 -10.45 34.00
CA GLY A 423 -4.49 -11.88 33.67
C GLY A 423 -4.79 -12.21 32.21
N ILE A 424 -4.11 -11.56 31.27
CA ILE A 424 -4.19 -11.90 29.85
C ILE A 424 -3.40 -13.21 29.62
N PRO A 425 -4.02 -14.33 29.22
CA PRO A 425 -3.26 -15.45 28.70
C PRO A 425 -2.82 -15.13 27.28
N LEU A 426 -1.52 -15.08 27.10
CA LEU A 426 -0.85 -14.89 25.84
C LEU A 426 -0.32 -16.24 25.40
N ILE A 427 -0.69 -16.64 24.20
CA ILE A 427 -0.28 -17.92 23.63
C ILE A 427 0.72 -17.62 22.54
N TRP A 428 1.91 -18.18 22.68
CA TRP A 428 2.93 -18.11 21.65
C TRP A 428 3.21 -19.53 21.15
N LYS A 429 2.93 -19.78 19.87
CA LYS A 429 3.22 -21.06 19.20
C LYS A 429 4.47 -20.87 18.36
N THR A 430 5.52 -21.65 18.60
CA THR A 430 6.68 -21.67 17.69
C THR A 430 6.38 -22.61 16.53
N PRO A 431 6.52 -22.19 15.25
CA PRO A 431 6.31 -23.11 14.13
C PRO A 431 7.36 -24.23 14.14
N LEU A 432 6.89 -25.48 14.07
CA LEU A 432 7.71 -26.69 13.93
C LEU A 432 8.76 -26.55 12.82
N ALA A 433 9.94 -27.15 13.03
CA ALA A 433 10.76 -27.62 11.92
C ALA A 433 9.93 -28.66 11.15
N ARG A 434 9.71 -28.44 9.84
CA ARG A 434 8.92 -29.35 8.99
C ARG A 434 9.36 -30.81 9.22
N THR A 435 8.53 -31.61 9.86
CA THR A 435 8.51 -33.05 9.61
C THR A 435 7.97 -33.25 8.19
N GLU A 436 8.47 -34.25 7.50
CA GLU A 436 8.48 -34.43 6.03
C GLU A 436 7.12 -34.62 5.33
N THR A 437 6.02 -34.04 5.81
CA THR A 437 4.71 -34.11 5.14
C THR A 437 4.46 -32.83 4.35
N LYS A 438 4.56 -32.95 3.02
CA LYS A 438 4.10 -31.95 2.04
C LYS A 438 2.58 -31.79 2.14
N ASP A 439 2.10 -30.85 2.95
CA ASP A 439 0.68 -30.46 2.95
C ASP A 439 0.48 -29.00 2.50
N GLU A 440 -0.70 -28.78 1.92
CA GLU A 440 -1.13 -27.67 1.05
C GLU A 440 -0.96 -26.24 1.61
N PRO A 441 -0.75 -25.22 0.75
CA PRO A 441 -0.74 -23.82 1.13
C PRO A 441 -2.15 -23.39 1.58
N GLY A 442 -2.31 -22.97 2.84
CA GLY A 442 -3.60 -22.54 3.42
C GLY A 442 -4.03 -23.25 4.71
N ALA A 443 -3.21 -24.15 5.26
CA ALA A 443 -3.48 -24.81 6.54
C ALA A 443 -3.16 -23.95 7.78
N MET A 444 -2.31 -22.92 7.68
CA MET A 444 -1.79 -22.17 8.83
C MET A 444 -2.85 -21.38 9.62
N ASP A 445 -3.84 -20.76 8.94
CA ASP A 445 -4.90 -19.99 9.62
C ASP A 445 -5.82 -20.87 10.48
N ARG A 446 -5.94 -22.16 10.14
CA ARG A 446 -6.81 -23.11 10.86
C ARG A 446 -6.19 -23.64 12.17
N HIS A 447 -4.89 -23.48 12.37
CA HIS A 447 -4.17 -24.00 13.55
C HIS A 447 -4.05 -23.00 14.72
N MET A 448 -4.29 -21.70 14.51
CA MET A 448 -4.32 -20.69 15.59
C MET A 448 -5.60 -20.77 16.43
N ASP A 449 -6.69 -21.28 15.85
CA ASP A 449 -8.04 -21.30 16.44
C ASP A 449 -8.26 -22.40 17.50
N THR A 450 -7.28 -23.29 17.70
CA THR A 450 -7.35 -24.37 18.70
C THR A 450 -6.74 -23.94 20.02
N SER A 451 -7.59 -23.83 21.05
CA SER A 451 -7.22 -23.46 22.42
C SER A 451 -6.44 -24.57 23.11
N PRO A 452 -5.16 -24.35 23.52
CA PRO A 452 -4.37 -25.30 24.29
C PRO A 452 -4.61 -25.17 25.80
N ILE A 453 -5.60 -24.37 26.24
CA ILE A 453 -5.94 -24.20 27.65
C ILE A 453 -6.49 -25.54 28.17
N PRO A 454 -5.98 -26.07 29.31
CA PRO A 454 -6.43 -27.36 29.83
C PRO A 454 -7.95 -27.39 30.01
N GLN A 455 -8.60 -28.50 29.62
CA GLN A 455 -10.05 -28.74 29.73
C GLN A 455 -10.59 -28.80 31.19
N GLY A 456 -9.88 -28.22 32.15
CA GLY A 456 -10.20 -28.20 33.58
C GLY A 456 -10.17 -26.81 34.23
N GLU A 457 -10.19 -25.73 33.45
CA GLU A 457 -10.26 -24.37 34.01
C GLU A 457 -11.61 -24.14 34.72
N GLU A 458 -11.60 -23.61 35.94
CA GLU A 458 -12.83 -23.27 36.66
C GLU A 458 -13.66 -22.27 35.86
N ARG A 459 -14.95 -22.54 35.68
CA ARG A 459 -15.90 -21.72 34.91
C ARG A 459 -15.83 -20.22 35.27
N ARG A 460 -15.60 -19.89 36.54
CA ARG A 460 -15.44 -18.49 37.01
C ARG A 460 -14.17 -17.81 36.50
N ALA A 461 -13.07 -18.53 36.33
CA ALA A 461 -11.82 -18.00 35.79
C ALA A 461 -11.96 -17.72 34.29
N ALA A 462 -12.65 -18.60 33.55
CA ALA A 462 -12.99 -18.40 32.15
C ALA A 462 -13.90 -17.18 31.93
N GLU A 463 -14.96 -17.03 32.74
CA GLU A 463 -15.86 -15.87 32.72
C GLU A 463 -15.11 -14.56 33.03
N LYS A 464 -14.23 -14.59 34.03
CA LYS A 464 -13.39 -13.43 34.38
C LYS A 464 -12.44 -13.06 33.25
N ARG A 465 -11.80 -14.03 32.58
CA ARG A 465 -10.93 -13.79 31.42
C ARG A 465 -11.69 -13.15 30.27
N LEU A 466 -12.82 -13.73 29.88
CA LEU A 466 -13.65 -13.22 28.80
C LEU A 466 -14.02 -11.74 29.06
N LYS A 467 -14.40 -11.42 30.31
CA LYS A 467 -14.71 -10.04 30.71
C LYS A 467 -13.54 -9.05 30.51
N HIS A 468 -12.30 -9.45 30.80
CA HIS A 468 -11.14 -8.58 30.57
C HIS A 468 -10.86 -8.39 29.08
N ILE A 469 -10.93 -9.46 28.29
CA ILE A 469 -10.81 -9.40 26.81
C ILE A 469 -11.88 -8.45 26.23
N MET A 470 -13.11 -8.53 26.74
CA MET A 470 -14.19 -7.65 26.31
C MET A 470 -13.94 -6.17 26.63
N LEU A 471 -13.47 -5.84 27.84
CA LEU A 471 -13.14 -4.46 28.22
C LEU A 471 -12.02 -3.87 27.35
N ALA A 472 -11.03 -4.68 26.99
CA ALA A 472 -9.98 -4.33 26.04
C ALA A 472 -10.52 -3.97 24.65
N VAL A 473 -11.38 -4.83 24.09
CA VAL A 473 -12.00 -4.61 22.77
C VAL A 473 -12.87 -3.35 22.76
N VAL A 474 -13.60 -3.10 23.85
CA VAL A 474 -14.43 -1.90 24.02
C VAL A 474 -13.59 -0.62 23.98
N ASP A 475 -12.46 -0.58 24.70
CA ASP A 475 -11.57 0.60 24.72
C ASP A 475 -10.91 0.86 23.35
N ILE A 476 -10.53 -0.20 22.64
CA ILE A 476 -10.01 -0.11 21.27
C ILE A 476 -11.09 0.44 20.33
N ALA A 477 -12.30 -0.12 20.37
CA ALA A 477 -13.42 0.31 19.53
C ALA A 477 -13.79 1.78 19.79
N LEU A 478 -13.80 2.21 21.05
CA LEU A 478 -14.04 3.61 21.42
C LEU A 478 -12.95 4.55 20.89
N THR A 479 -11.69 4.11 20.88
CA THR A 479 -10.58 4.89 20.33
C THR A 479 -10.72 5.06 18.82
N LEU A 480 -11.02 3.98 18.09
CA LEU A 480 -11.28 3.99 16.65
C LEU A 480 -12.49 4.88 16.29
N LEU A 481 -13.58 4.78 17.07
CA LEU A 481 -14.79 5.58 16.83
C LEU A 481 -14.59 7.08 17.06
N ASN A 482 -13.66 7.50 17.92
CA ASN A 482 -13.41 8.91 18.21
C ASN A 482 -12.55 9.62 17.16
N GLN A 483 -11.89 8.90 16.25
CA GLN A 483 -11.08 9.53 15.19
C GLN A 483 -11.91 9.79 13.92
N ALA A 484 -11.57 10.86 13.20
CA ALA A 484 -12.38 11.44 12.13
C ALA A 484 -12.24 10.73 10.77
N LYS A 485 -11.57 9.57 10.70
CA LYS A 485 -11.35 8.78 9.47
C LYS A 485 -12.11 7.46 9.49
N SER A 486 -12.39 6.96 8.29
CA SER A 486 -13.20 5.76 8.00
C SER A 486 -12.51 4.48 8.50
N GLU A 487 -12.72 4.11 9.76
CA GLU A 487 -12.05 2.96 10.41
C GLU A 487 -13.05 1.87 10.85
N THR A 488 -14.21 1.77 10.18
CA THR A 488 -15.27 0.79 10.49
C THR A 488 -14.83 -0.66 10.23
N MET A 489 -13.98 -0.89 9.22
CA MET A 489 -13.43 -2.22 8.88
C MET A 489 -12.61 -2.86 10.01
N ILE A 490 -11.86 -2.07 10.79
CA ILE A 490 -11.01 -2.60 11.87
C ILE A 490 -11.87 -3.06 13.05
N ILE A 491 -12.92 -2.30 13.37
CA ILE A 491 -13.89 -2.69 14.39
C ILE A 491 -14.61 -3.96 13.93
N GLU A 492 -15.01 -4.04 12.65
CA GLU A 492 -15.60 -5.24 12.06
C GLU A 492 -14.66 -6.46 12.15
N GLN A 493 -13.36 -6.29 11.88
CA GLN A 493 -12.37 -7.35 11.97
C GLN A 493 -12.14 -7.83 13.41
N ILE A 494 -12.03 -6.91 14.38
CA ILE A 494 -11.87 -7.25 15.80
C ILE A 494 -13.10 -8.00 16.33
N LEU A 495 -14.32 -7.59 15.92
CA LEU A 495 -15.56 -8.28 16.28
C LEU A 495 -15.68 -9.67 15.62
N ARG A 496 -15.24 -9.82 14.37
CA ARG A 496 -15.18 -11.14 13.69
C ARG A 496 -14.19 -12.07 14.39
N GLN A 497 -13.01 -11.58 14.76
CA GLN A 497 -11.96 -12.35 15.42
C GLN A 497 -12.32 -12.78 16.86
N SER A 498 -13.14 -11.98 17.56
CA SER A 498 -13.56 -12.28 18.93
C SER A 498 -14.63 -13.38 19.04
N GLY A 499 -15.22 -13.82 17.91
CA GLY A 499 -16.24 -14.88 17.86
C GLY A 499 -17.51 -14.60 18.68
N THR A 500 -17.74 -13.36 19.11
CA THR A 500 -18.75 -12.98 20.10
C THR A 500 -19.68 -11.90 19.54
N GLU A 501 -20.51 -12.29 18.56
CA GLU A 501 -21.48 -11.39 17.90
C GLU A 501 -22.52 -10.76 18.84
N GLY A 502 -22.74 -11.32 20.05
CA GLY A 502 -23.74 -10.84 21.01
C GLY A 502 -23.21 -10.12 22.26
N SER A 503 -22.16 -10.66 22.89
CA SER A 503 -21.78 -10.23 24.26
C SER A 503 -21.00 -8.90 24.29
N ILE A 504 -20.15 -8.63 23.30
CA ILE A 504 -19.33 -7.40 23.25
C ILE A 504 -20.19 -6.17 22.92
N ALA A 505 -21.14 -6.31 22.00
CA ALA A 505 -22.07 -5.25 21.66
C ALA A 505 -23.01 -4.89 22.85
N GLU A 506 -23.38 -5.87 23.67
CA GLU A 506 -24.15 -5.65 24.90
C GLU A 506 -23.37 -4.89 25.99
N GLU A 507 -22.06 -5.11 26.15
CA GLU A 507 -21.20 -4.32 27.06
C GLU A 507 -20.91 -2.91 26.53
N LEU A 508 -20.65 -2.77 25.22
CA LEU A 508 -20.51 -1.46 24.56
C LEU A 508 -21.72 -0.54 24.84
N ALA A 509 -22.94 -1.08 24.76
CA ALA A 509 -24.17 -0.32 24.99
C ALA A 509 -24.41 0.07 26.46
N LYS A 510 -23.86 -0.68 27.43
CA LYS A 510 -23.97 -0.38 28.88
C LYS A 510 -22.97 0.67 29.35
N VAL A 511 -21.76 0.67 28.81
CA VAL A 511 -20.64 1.51 29.29
C VAL A 511 -20.58 2.86 28.58
N CYS A 512 -21.06 2.96 27.34
CA CYS A 512 -20.93 4.19 26.55
C CYS A 512 -22.00 5.24 26.84
N ALA A 513 -21.59 6.50 27.06
CA ALA A 513 -22.45 7.66 26.83
C ALA A 513 -22.67 7.79 25.31
N VAL A 514 -23.78 7.24 24.81
CA VAL A 514 -24.06 7.20 23.37
C VAL A 514 -24.44 8.60 22.90
N SER A 515 -23.50 9.29 22.24
CA SER A 515 -23.74 10.59 21.62
C SER A 515 -24.41 10.45 20.25
N GLU A 516 -25.07 11.51 19.78
CA GLU A 516 -25.68 11.58 18.45
C GLU A 516 -24.71 11.22 17.32
N LYS A 517 -23.43 11.59 17.46
CA LYS A 517 -22.37 11.23 16.49
C LYS A 517 -22.20 9.72 16.33
N VAL A 518 -22.31 8.98 17.43
CA VAL A 518 -22.22 7.51 17.43
C VAL A 518 -23.43 6.92 16.73
N VAL A 519 -24.63 7.38 17.08
CA VAL A 519 -25.89 6.91 16.47
C VAL A 519 -25.92 7.19 14.97
N LYS A 520 -25.50 8.39 14.54
CA LYS A 520 -25.40 8.77 13.12
C LYS A 520 -24.46 7.84 12.34
N ARG A 521 -23.34 7.45 12.94
CA ARG A 521 -22.37 6.55 12.29
C ARG A 521 -22.91 5.13 12.15
N VAL A 522 -23.55 4.60 13.20
CA VAL A 522 -24.22 3.30 13.14
C VAL A 522 -25.32 3.30 12.07
N ALA A 523 -26.09 4.39 11.98
CA ALA A 523 -27.10 4.58 10.94
C ALA A 523 -26.52 4.52 9.50
N GLY A 524 -25.29 5.03 9.31
CA GLY A 524 -24.58 4.99 8.03
C GLY A 524 -23.72 3.75 7.79
N SER A 525 -23.63 2.81 8.74
CA SER A 525 -22.80 1.61 8.64
C SER A 525 -23.49 0.43 7.94
N GLY A 526 -22.71 -0.54 7.46
CA GLY A 526 -23.17 -1.70 6.69
C GLY A 526 -23.55 -2.92 7.53
N GLU A 527 -22.89 -4.05 7.26
CA GLU A 527 -23.24 -5.46 7.60
C GLU A 527 -23.72 -5.69 9.06
N TYR A 528 -23.29 -4.86 10.01
CA TYR A 528 -23.63 -4.99 11.44
C TYR A 528 -24.39 -3.79 12.03
N GLY A 529 -24.66 -2.76 11.22
CA GLY A 529 -25.42 -1.57 11.61
C GLY A 529 -26.80 -1.87 12.21
N PRO A 530 -27.62 -2.78 11.62
CA PRO A 530 -28.92 -3.16 12.17
C PRO A 530 -28.83 -3.78 13.57
N GLU A 531 -27.86 -4.67 13.81
CA GLU A 531 -27.72 -5.35 15.11
C GLU A 531 -27.26 -4.39 16.20
N ILE A 532 -26.28 -3.54 15.89
CA ILE A 532 -25.83 -2.48 16.81
C ILE A 532 -27.01 -1.53 17.11
N MET A 533 -27.78 -1.11 16.10
CA MET A 533 -28.93 -0.22 16.28
C MET A 533 -30.02 -0.87 17.15
N LYS A 534 -30.35 -2.16 16.94
CA LYS A 534 -31.31 -2.91 17.80
C LYS A 534 -30.85 -2.95 19.26
N ILE A 535 -29.56 -3.16 19.50
CA ILE A 535 -28.97 -3.21 20.84
C ILE A 535 -29.05 -1.82 21.51
N LEU A 536 -28.71 -0.75 20.78
CA LEU A 536 -28.83 0.62 21.28
C LEU A 536 -30.27 0.95 21.71
N PHE A 537 -31.27 0.61 20.90
CA PHE A 537 -32.68 0.80 21.24
C PHE A 537 -33.14 -0.08 22.42
N ARG A 538 -32.66 -1.32 22.54
CA ARG A 538 -33.02 -2.20 23.67
C ARG A 538 -32.60 -1.63 25.03
N HIS A 539 -31.56 -0.80 25.09
CA HIS A 539 -31.03 -0.27 26.36
C HIS A 539 -31.36 1.19 26.61
N ARG A 540 -31.39 2.03 25.58
CA ARG A 540 -31.71 3.47 25.70
C ARG A 540 -33.19 3.76 25.43
N GLY A 541 -33.90 2.87 24.73
CA GLY A 541 -35.27 3.08 24.30
C GLY A 541 -35.39 4.35 23.45
N GLU A 542 -36.44 5.12 23.72
CA GLU A 542 -36.70 6.42 23.09
C GLU A 542 -35.70 7.52 23.48
N ASN A 543 -34.84 7.30 24.49
CA ASN A 543 -33.82 8.28 24.91
C ASN A 543 -32.56 8.28 24.02
N LEU A 544 -32.53 7.48 22.95
CA LEU A 544 -31.43 7.47 21.99
C LEU A 544 -31.48 8.78 21.17
N PRO A 545 -30.36 9.52 21.01
CA PRO A 545 -30.36 10.77 20.26
C PRO A 545 -30.46 10.51 18.75
N VAL A 546 -31.68 10.31 18.27
CA VAL A 546 -32.02 10.14 16.85
C VAL A 546 -32.53 11.47 16.32
N SER A 547 -31.62 12.24 15.70
CA SER A 547 -31.94 13.49 15.01
C SER A 547 -32.20 13.27 13.52
N GLU A 548 -32.62 14.32 12.82
CA GLU A 548 -32.72 14.35 11.36
C GLU A 548 -31.43 13.89 10.67
N GLU A 549 -30.26 14.26 11.21
CA GLU A 549 -28.95 13.87 10.66
C GLU A 549 -28.69 12.36 10.74
N VAL A 550 -29.24 11.68 11.76
CA VAL A 550 -29.18 10.22 11.89
C VAL A 550 -30.07 9.55 10.84
N VAL A 551 -31.28 10.07 10.64
CA VAL A 551 -32.22 9.54 9.64
C VAL A 551 -31.68 9.78 8.22
N LYS A 552 -31.09 10.95 7.96
CA LYS A 552 -30.43 11.29 6.70
C LYS A 552 -29.24 10.38 6.42
N ALA A 553 -28.42 10.06 7.42
CA ALA A 553 -27.33 9.10 7.28
C ALA A 553 -27.83 7.69 6.92
N THR A 554 -28.95 7.26 7.51
CA THR A 554 -29.62 6.00 7.14
C THR A 554 -30.13 6.05 5.71
N ALA A 555 -30.75 7.17 5.30
CA ALA A 555 -31.29 7.34 3.97
C ALA A 555 -30.21 7.32 2.86
N GLY A 556 -29.03 7.87 3.15
CA GLY A 556 -27.85 7.82 2.28
C GLY A 556 -27.00 6.55 2.40
N ASN A 557 -27.44 5.54 3.17
CA ASN A 557 -26.67 4.31 3.36
C ASN A 557 -26.72 3.42 2.10
N ASN A 558 -25.55 3.12 1.54
CA ASN A 558 -25.42 2.37 0.28
C ASN A 558 -25.41 0.83 0.48
N SER A 559 -25.38 0.35 1.72
CA SER A 559 -25.32 -1.08 2.06
C SER A 559 -26.66 -1.79 1.92
N THR A 560 -26.64 -3.13 1.92
CA THR A 560 -27.80 -4.03 2.03
C THR A 560 -28.70 -3.73 3.23
N ASP A 561 -28.11 -3.15 4.27
CA ASP A 561 -28.68 -3.06 5.61
C ASP A 561 -29.36 -1.72 5.91
N GLY A 562 -29.09 -0.69 5.09
CA GLY A 562 -29.75 0.62 5.19
C GLY A 562 -31.29 0.54 5.29
N PRO A 563 -31.99 -0.25 4.45
CA PRO A 563 -33.44 -0.46 4.58
C PRO A 563 -33.86 -1.09 5.92
N GLU A 564 -33.07 -2.01 6.48
CA GLU A 564 -33.40 -2.64 7.76
C GLU A 564 -33.17 -1.68 8.93
N ILE A 565 -32.11 -0.86 8.88
CA ILE A 565 -31.90 0.23 9.85
C ILE A 565 -33.06 1.21 9.82
N MET A 566 -33.53 1.62 8.63
CA MET A 566 -34.70 2.50 8.49
C MET A 566 -35.97 1.88 9.10
N ARG A 567 -36.20 0.57 8.90
CA ARG A 567 -37.31 -0.15 9.55
C ARG A 567 -37.17 -0.20 11.07
N ILE A 568 -35.96 -0.38 11.60
CA ILE A 568 -35.70 -0.37 13.04
C ILE A 568 -36.04 1.01 13.62
N LEU A 569 -35.64 2.09 12.95
CA LEU A 569 -35.96 3.45 13.36
C LEU A 569 -37.48 3.69 13.40
N PHE A 570 -38.21 3.35 12.34
CA PHE A 570 -39.67 3.44 12.32
C PHE A 570 -40.36 2.55 13.37
N ARG A 571 -39.84 1.34 13.61
CA ARG A 571 -40.42 0.41 14.60
C ARG A 571 -40.37 0.99 16.04
N HIS A 572 -39.33 1.75 16.37
CA HIS A 572 -39.14 2.28 17.72
C HIS A 572 -39.65 3.72 17.90
N LEU A 573 -39.56 4.56 16.86
CA LEU A 573 -39.92 5.98 16.95
C LEU A 573 -41.26 6.32 16.25
N GLY A 574 -41.74 5.46 15.35
CA GLY A 574 -43.02 5.63 14.67
C GLY A 574 -43.15 7.01 13.99
N GLU A 575 -44.24 7.72 14.31
CA GLU A 575 -44.52 9.08 13.79
C GLU A 575 -43.56 10.15 14.35
N ASN A 576 -42.78 9.86 15.40
CA ASN A 576 -41.80 10.80 15.95
C ASN A 576 -40.48 10.83 15.18
N LEU A 577 -40.30 9.97 14.16
CA LEU A 577 -39.09 9.97 13.35
C LEU A 577 -39.03 11.24 12.48
N PRO A 578 -37.94 12.04 12.54
CA PRO A 578 -37.84 13.28 11.78
C PRO A 578 -37.61 13.00 10.29
N VAL A 579 -38.70 12.82 9.54
CA VAL A 579 -38.69 12.65 8.08
C VAL A 579 -38.91 14.02 7.42
N SER A 580 -37.81 14.72 7.16
CA SER A 580 -37.79 16.00 6.46
C SER A 580 -37.56 15.82 4.95
N GLU A 581 -37.70 16.91 4.19
CA GLU A 581 -37.32 16.95 2.76
C GLU A 581 -35.87 16.50 2.52
N GLU A 582 -34.94 16.87 3.40
CA GLU A 582 -33.53 16.49 3.30
C GLU A 582 -33.30 14.98 3.45
N VAL A 583 -34.10 14.30 4.27
CA VAL A 583 -34.07 12.83 4.40
C VAL A 583 -34.57 12.18 3.11
N VAL A 584 -35.67 12.69 2.54
CA VAL A 584 -36.23 12.16 1.28
C VAL A 584 -35.27 12.40 0.12
N ARG A 585 -34.66 13.60 0.06
CA ARG A 585 -33.63 13.95 -0.91
C ARG A 585 -32.41 13.05 -0.82
N ALA A 586 -31.96 12.71 0.40
CA ALA A 586 -30.86 11.77 0.61
C ALA A 586 -31.20 10.35 0.13
N ALA A 587 -32.43 9.86 0.33
CA ALA A 587 -32.89 8.57 -0.20
C ALA A 587 -32.99 8.60 -1.74
N ALA A 588 -33.52 9.68 -2.31
CA ALA A 588 -33.68 9.87 -3.74
C ALA A 588 -32.33 9.97 -4.48
N GLY A 589 -31.34 10.64 -3.87
CA GLY A 589 -29.98 10.78 -4.39
C GLY A 589 -29.01 9.64 -3.99
N ASN A 590 -29.51 8.59 -3.33
CA ASN A 590 -28.68 7.46 -2.90
C ASN A 590 -28.20 6.66 -4.13
N ASN A 591 -26.88 6.70 -4.42
CA ASN A 591 -26.28 6.02 -5.57
C ASN A 591 -26.05 4.52 -5.35
N GLY A 592 -26.40 3.97 -4.18
CA GLY A 592 -26.30 2.55 -3.85
C GLY A 592 -27.37 1.70 -4.53
N ARG A 593 -27.36 0.39 -4.27
CA ARG A 593 -28.36 -0.55 -4.82
C ARG A 593 -29.71 -0.50 -4.12
N TYR A 594 -29.79 0.11 -2.94
CA TYR A 594 -30.94 -0.03 -2.04
C TYR A 594 -31.70 1.27 -1.73
N GLY A 595 -31.30 2.41 -2.32
CA GLY A 595 -31.97 3.69 -2.14
C GLY A 595 -33.48 3.65 -2.43
N HIS A 596 -33.88 2.95 -3.50
CA HIS A 596 -35.29 2.73 -3.85
C HIS A 596 -36.10 2.05 -2.73
N ARG A 597 -35.52 1.09 -1.99
CA ARG A 597 -36.20 0.40 -0.88
C ARG A 597 -36.37 1.32 0.32
N ILE A 598 -35.37 2.17 0.59
CA ILE A 598 -35.46 3.18 1.65
C ILE A 598 -36.59 4.16 1.33
N LEU A 599 -36.63 4.66 0.09
CA LEU A 599 -37.70 5.55 -0.35
C LEU A 599 -39.09 4.90 -0.27
N GLU A 600 -39.21 3.63 -0.63
CA GLU A 600 -40.46 2.88 -0.51
C GLU A 600 -40.91 2.71 0.95
N ILE A 601 -39.97 2.46 1.88
CA ILE A 601 -40.25 2.44 3.33
C ILE A 601 -40.74 3.81 3.80
N LEU A 602 -40.10 4.91 3.37
CA LEU A 602 -40.52 6.28 3.72
C LEU A 602 -41.95 6.56 3.23
N ILE A 603 -42.28 6.18 1.98
CA ILE A 603 -43.63 6.34 1.41
C ILE A 603 -44.67 5.52 2.17
N GLN A 604 -44.33 4.29 2.58
CA GLN A 604 -45.27 3.40 3.29
C GLN A 604 -45.55 3.83 4.73
N GLN A 605 -44.55 4.38 5.42
CA GLN A 605 -44.61 4.65 6.87
C GLN A 605 -44.87 6.12 7.20
N SER A 606 -44.64 7.06 6.27
CA SER A 606 -44.91 8.49 6.47
C SER A 606 -46.23 8.90 5.83
N LYS A 607 -47.14 9.52 6.61
CA LYS A 607 -48.47 9.95 6.13
C LYS A 607 -48.39 11.02 5.02
N ASN A 608 -47.41 11.92 5.09
CA ASN A 608 -47.15 12.98 4.12
C ASN A 608 -45.65 13.03 3.86
N LEU A 609 -45.21 12.61 2.68
CA LEU A 609 -43.81 12.65 2.30
C LEU A 609 -43.49 13.99 1.60
N PRO A 610 -42.57 14.82 2.10
CA PRO A 610 -42.21 16.07 1.45
C PRO A 610 -41.37 15.78 0.20
N VAL A 611 -42.05 15.68 -0.95
CA VAL A 611 -41.42 15.54 -2.26
C VAL A 611 -41.50 16.88 -2.99
N SER A 612 -40.42 17.65 -2.91
CA SER A 612 -40.23 18.90 -3.64
C SER A 612 -39.54 18.67 -4.99
N GLU A 613 -39.42 19.72 -5.79
CA GLU A 613 -38.59 19.71 -7.01
C GLU A 613 -37.14 19.25 -6.73
N GLU A 614 -36.56 19.63 -5.58
CA GLU A 614 -35.19 19.26 -5.19
C GLU A 614 -35.03 17.75 -4.98
N VAL A 615 -36.06 17.08 -4.44
CA VAL A 615 -36.09 15.63 -4.29
C VAL A 615 -36.15 14.95 -5.67
N VAL A 616 -36.99 15.46 -6.56
CA VAL A 616 -37.11 14.92 -7.93
C VAL A 616 -35.83 15.15 -8.72
N ARG A 617 -35.20 16.32 -8.56
CA ARG A 617 -33.91 16.64 -9.18
C ARG A 617 -32.80 15.71 -8.69
N ALA A 618 -32.76 15.40 -7.40
CA ALA A 618 -31.81 14.43 -6.84
C ALA A 618 -32.01 13.02 -7.40
N ALA A 619 -33.28 12.59 -7.58
CA ALA A 619 -33.59 11.32 -8.24
C ALA A 619 -33.19 11.31 -9.72
N ALA A 620 -33.46 12.39 -10.45
CA ALA A 620 -33.13 12.52 -11.87
C ALA A 620 -31.61 12.54 -12.13
N GLY A 621 -30.84 13.17 -11.23
CA GLY A 621 -29.38 13.18 -11.24
C GLY A 621 -28.72 11.93 -10.64
N ASN A 622 -29.48 10.96 -10.15
CA ASN A 622 -28.95 9.76 -9.51
C ASN A 622 -28.20 8.91 -10.52
N SER A 623 -26.89 8.71 -10.30
CA SER A 623 -26.00 7.98 -11.20
C SER A 623 -25.93 6.48 -10.87
N GLY A 624 -26.56 6.06 -9.77
CA GLY A 624 -26.59 4.69 -9.28
C GLY A 624 -27.70 3.82 -9.89
N PRO A 625 -27.61 2.50 -9.70
CA PRO A 625 -28.54 1.52 -10.29
C PRO A 625 -29.99 1.63 -9.82
N CYS A 626 -30.25 2.32 -8.71
CA CYS A 626 -31.61 2.51 -8.23
C CYS A 626 -32.28 3.80 -8.74
N GLY A 627 -31.56 4.71 -9.41
CA GLY A 627 -32.09 5.98 -9.93
C GLY A 627 -33.37 5.83 -10.78
N PRO A 628 -33.39 4.95 -11.81
CA PRO A 628 -34.59 4.70 -12.60
C PRO A 628 -35.78 4.21 -11.76
N GLU A 629 -35.54 3.32 -10.80
CA GLU A 629 -36.60 2.77 -9.95
C GLU A 629 -37.11 3.81 -8.95
N ILE A 630 -36.23 4.65 -8.39
CA ILE A 630 -36.61 5.81 -7.57
C ILE A 630 -37.54 6.73 -8.37
N MET A 631 -37.20 7.06 -9.62
CA MET A 631 -38.06 7.88 -10.47
C MET A 631 -39.42 7.23 -10.73
N ARG A 632 -39.47 5.91 -10.99
CA ARG A 632 -40.74 5.17 -11.14
C ARG A 632 -41.57 5.19 -9.86
N ILE A 633 -40.95 5.05 -8.69
CA ILE A 633 -41.62 5.12 -7.39
C ILE A 633 -42.24 6.51 -7.19
N LEU A 634 -41.49 7.58 -7.48
CA LEU A 634 -41.99 8.96 -7.36
C LEU A 634 -43.18 9.23 -8.30
N PHE A 635 -43.12 8.78 -9.56
CA PHE A 635 -44.25 8.87 -10.48
C PHE A 635 -45.45 8.04 -10.03
N ARG A 636 -45.23 6.83 -9.47
CA ARG A 636 -46.33 6.02 -8.90
C ARG A 636 -46.99 6.71 -7.70
N HIS A 637 -46.23 7.48 -6.91
CA HIS A 637 -46.74 8.14 -5.71
C HIS A 637 -47.50 9.44 -6.02
N LEU A 638 -46.97 10.29 -6.90
CA LEU A 638 -47.53 11.64 -7.15
C LEU A 638 -48.21 11.78 -8.52
N GLY A 639 -48.01 10.84 -9.45
CA GLY A 639 -48.58 10.89 -10.79
C GLY A 639 -48.18 12.17 -11.53
N GLU A 640 -49.19 12.84 -12.10
CA GLU A 640 -49.03 14.11 -12.83
C GLU A 640 -48.67 15.29 -11.91
N ASN A 641 -48.80 15.17 -10.58
CA ASN A 641 -48.45 16.22 -9.63
C ASN A 641 -46.95 16.23 -9.28
N LEU A 642 -46.14 15.34 -9.86
CA LEU A 642 -44.70 15.30 -9.62
C LEU A 642 -44.05 16.59 -10.19
N PRO A 643 -43.33 17.39 -9.39
CA PRO A 643 -42.74 18.64 -9.85
C PRO A 643 -41.52 18.36 -10.75
N VAL A 644 -41.77 18.24 -12.06
CA VAL A 644 -40.73 18.09 -13.08
C VAL A 644 -40.54 19.43 -13.79
N SER A 645 -39.53 20.17 -13.37
CA SER A 645 -39.10 21.42 -14.00
C SER A 645 -38.00 21.20 -15.05
N GLU A 646 -37.61 22.27 -15.73
CA GLU A 646 -36.41 22.28 -16.59
C GLU A 646 -35.15 21.81 -15.85
N GLU A 647 -34.97 22.19 -14.57
CA GLU A 647 -33.81 21.82 -13.76
C GLU A 647 -33.77 20.31 -13.47
N VAL A 648 -34.93 19.66 -13.32
CA VAL A 648 -35.03 18.20 -13.17
C VAL A 648 -34.58 17.50 -14.47
N VAL A 649 -35.05 17.99 -15.63
CA VAL A 649 -34.68 17.41 -16.93
C VAL A 649 -33.19 17.66 -17.22
N LYS A 650 -32.68 18.84 -16.87
CA LYS A 650 -31.26 19.19 -16.98
C LYS A 650 -30.39 18.28 -16.11
N ALA A 651 -30.83 17.93 -14.91
CA ALA A 651 -30.14 16.97 -14.05
C ALA A 651 -30.08 15.56 -14.67
N ALA A 652 -31.16 15.09 -15.31
CA ALA A 652 -31.16 13.82 -16.06
C ALA A 652 -30.25 13.89 -17.29
N ALA A 653 -30.26 15.00 -18.02
CA ALA A 653 -29.43 15.21 -19.21
C ALA A 653 -27.93 15.33 -18.90
N GLY A 654 -27.59 15.91 -17.75
CA GLY A 654 -26.22 16.00 -17.23
C GLY A 654 -25.79 14.78 -16.41
N ASN A 655 -26.58 13.70 -16.37
CA ASN A 655 -26.29 12.55 -15.52
C ASN A 655 -25.04 11.80 -16.01
N ASN A 656 -24.12 11.56 -15.07
CA ASN A 656 -22.80 10.97 -15.34
C ASN A 656 -22.78 9.44 -15.29
N GLY A 657 -23.86 8.81 -14.82
CA GLY A 657 -24.00 7.36 -14.68
C GLY A 657 -24.65 6.68 -15.89
N PRO A 658 -24.58 5.33 -15.96
CA PRO A 658 -25.17 4.54 -17.04
C PRO A 658 -26.70 4.60 -17.12
N TYR A 659 -27.36 5.09 -16.08
CA TYR A 659 -28.82 5.13 -15.95
C TYR A 659 -29.45 6.46 -16.36
N GLY A 660 -28.65 7.49 -16.70
CA GLY A 660 -29.14 8.78 -17.19
C GLY A 660 -30.09 8.67 -18.39
N PRO A 661 -29.75 7.91 -19.46
CA PRO A 661 -30.67 7.68 -20.58
C PRO A 661 -32.00 7.04 -20.16
N GLU A 662 -31.99 6.04 -19.27
CA GLU A 662 -33.19 5.37 -18.80
C GLU A 662 -34.08 6.30 -17.96
N ILE A 663 -33.48 7.13 -17.11
CA ILE A 663 -34.19 8.17 -16.36
C ILE A 663 -34.88 9.15 -17.31
N LEU A 664 -34.17 9.60 -18.35
CA LEU A 664 -34.72 10.50 -19.36
C LEU A 664 -35.84 9.84 -20.17
N GLU A 665 -35.71 8.56 -20.53
CA GLU A 665 -36.79 7.78 -21.17
C GLU A 665 -38.01 7.65 -20.25
N ILE A 666 -37.84 7.50 -18.93
CA ILE A 666 -38.94 7.50 -17.96
C ILE A 666 -39.65 8.85 -17.95
N LEU A 667 -38.90 9.96 -17.95
CA LEU A 667 -39.46 11.31 -18.00
C LEU A 667 -40.29 11.52 -19.29
N PHE A 668 -39.75 11.16 -20.45
CA PHE A 668 -40.48 11.23 -21.73
C PHE A 668 -41.73 10.35 -21.74
N ARG A 669 -41.67 9.15 -21.16
CA ARG A 669 -42.81 8.23 -21.11
C ARG A 669 -44.01 8.80 -20.35
N HIS A 670 -43.77 9.58 -19.29
CA HIS A 670 -44.83 10.12 -18.45
C HIS A 670 -45.30 11.51 -18.88
N LEU A 671 -44.41 12.36 -19.40
CA LEU A 671 -44.73 13.75 -19.74
C LEU A 671 -44.86 14.01 -21.25
N GLY A 672 -44.35 13.12 -22.11
CA GLY A 672 -44.44 13.24 -23.56
C GLY A 672 -43.95 14.60 -24.08
N GLU A 673 -44.78 15.28 -24.86
CA GLU A 673 -44.48 16.61 -25.41
C GLU A 673 -44.46 17.73 -24.35
N ASN A 674 -44.96 17.48 -23.14
CA ASN A 674 -44.94 18.46 -22.05
C ASN A 674 -43.59 18.50 -21.30
N LEU A 675 -42.63 17.64 -21.65
CA LEU A 675 -41.31 17.64 -21.02
C LEU A 675 -40.53 18.90 -21.44
N PRO A 676 -40.03 19.73 -20.49
CA PRO A 676 -39.31 20.97 -20.82
C PRO A 676 -37.91 20.67 -21.35
N VAL A 677 -37.80 20.43 -22.67
CA VAL A 677 -36.53 20.26 -23.37
C VAL A 677 -36.05 21.61 -23.92
N SER A 678 -35.38 22.38 -23.07
CA SER A 678 -34.80 23.69 -23.41
C SER A 678 -33.40 23.58 -24.02
N GLU A 679 -32.84 24.70 -24.48
CA GLU A 679 -31.43 24.81 -24.88
C GLU A 679 -30.47 24.40 -23.75
N GLU A 680 -30.77 24.75 -22.50
CA GLU A 680 -29.93 24.42 -21.34
C GLU A 680 -29.90 22.91 -21.04
N VAL A 681 -31.01 22.20 -21.29
CA VAL A 681 -31.07 20.73 -21.20
C VAL A 681 -30.17 20.09 -22.25
N VAL A 682 -30.25 20.56 -23.50
CA VAL A 682 -29.43 20.03 -24.61
C VAL A 682 -27.96 20.36 -24.39
N LYS A 683 -27.66 21.56 -23.89
CA LYS A 683 -26.31 21.98 -23.52
C LYS A 683 -25.71 21.11 -22.42
N ALA A 684 -26.50 20.73 -21.41
CA ALA A 684 -26.06 19.80 -20.37
C ALA A 684 -25.71 18.42 -20.95
N ALA A 685 -26.51 17.87 -21.87
CA ALA A 685 -26.19 16.63 -22.56
C ALA A 685 -24.94 16.76 -23.46
N ALA A 686 -24.80 17.88 -24.16
CA ALA A 686 -23.67 18.14 -25.06
C ALA A 686 -22.33 18.33 -24.32
N GLY A 687 -22.38 18.94 -23.13
CA GLY A 687 -21.22 19.11 -22.25
C GLY A 687 -20.88 17.86 -21.42
N ASN A 688 -21.67 16.79 -21.49
CA ASN A 688 -21.46 15.59 -20.69
C ASN A 688 -20.21 14.83 -21.15
N ASP A 689 -19.21 14.74 -20.29
CA ASP A 689 -17.89 14.20 -20.58
C ASP A 689 -17.78 12.68 -20.33
N ARG A 690 -18.89 12.04 -19.92
CA ARG A 690 -18.98 10.62 -19.57
C ARG A 690 -19.47 9.73 -20.73
N PRO A 691 -19.26 8.40 -20.65
CA PRO A 691 -19.58 7.46 -21.74
C PRO A 691 -21.04 7.48 -22.21
N HIS A 692 -21.95 7.92 -21.35
CA HIS A 692 -23.38 7.91 -21.61
C HIS A 692 -23.91 9.23 -22.18
N GLY A 693 -23.11 10.30 -22.20
CA GLY A 693 -23.47 11.60 -22.79
C GLY A 693 -23.99 11.50 -24.23
N PRO A 694 -23.31 10.80 -25.16
CA PRO A 694 -23.82 10.57 -26.52
C PRO A 694 -25.20 9.91 -26.54
N ARG A 695 -25.43 8.92 -25.66
CA ARG A 695 -26.70 8.20 -25.59
C ARG A 695 -27.83 9.06 -25.04
N ILE A 696 -27.53 9.91 -24.04
CA ILE A 696 -28.49 10.90 -23.54
C ILE A 696 -28.92 11.84 -24.66
N LEU A 697 -27.97 12.36 -25.44
CA LEU A 697 -28.26 13.23 -26.57
C LEU A 697 -29.09 12.50 -27.65
N GLU A 698 -28.79 11.23 -27.96
CA GLU A 698 -29.61 10.41 -28.85
C GLU A 698 -31.05 10.27 -28.36
N VAL A 699 -31.29 10.06 -27.06
CA VAL A 699 -32.64 9.98 -26.49
C VAL A 699 -33.39 11.30 -26.66
N LEU A 700 -32.73 12.44 -26.37
CA LEU A 700 -33.32 13.77 -26.60
C LEU A 700 -33.71 13.99 -28.07
N ILE A 701 -32.85 13.57 -28.99
CA ILE A 701 -33.08 13.68 -30.44
C ILE A 701 -34.24 12.79 -30.89
N GLN A 702 -34.31 11.54 -30.41
CA GLN A 702 -35.33 10.59 -30.83
C GLN A 702 -36.73 10.97 -30.35
N GLN A 703 -36.83 11.56 -29.17
CA GLN A 703 -38.11 11.82 -28.51
C GLN A 703 -38.59 13.28 -28.67
N SER A 704 -37.69 14.24 -28.96
CA SER A 704 -38.04 15.63 -29.22
C SER A 704 -38.12 15.94 -30.72
N LYS A 705 -39.28 16.41 -31.18
CA LYS A 705 -39.50 16.78 -32.60
C LYS A 705 -38.64 17.97 -33.06
N ASN A 706 -38.31 18.89 -32.15
CA ASN A 706 -37.55 20.10 -32.43
C ASN A 706 -36.50 20.30 -31.32
N LEU A 707 -35.29 19.76 -31.53
CA LEU A 707 -34.20 19.94 -30.58
C LEU A 707 -33.53 21.31 -30.79
N PRO A 708 -33.40 22.17 -29.77
CA PRO A 708 -32.70 23.45 -29.89
C PRO A 708 -31.19 23.23 -30.02
N VAL A 709 -30.70 23.08 -31.26
CA VAL A 709 -29.26 23.01 -31.56
C VAL A 709 -28.74 24.42 -31.86
N SER A 710 -28.41 25.15 -30.80
CA SER A 710 -27.85 26.51 -30.88
C SER A 710 -26.32 26.50 -30.96
N GLU A 711 -25.72 27.69 -31.16
CA GLU A 711 -24.27 27.88 -31.06
C GLU A 711 -23.72 27.45 -29.68
N GLU A 712 -24.44 27.75 -28.60
CA GLU A 712 -24.03 27.40 -27.22
C GLU A 712 -23.97 25.88 -27.00
N VAL A 713 -24.90 25.13 -27.59
CA VAL A 713 -24.91 23.65 -27.54
C VAL A 713 -23.69 23.09 -28.28
N VAL A 714 -23.40 23.62 -29.48
CA VAL A 714 -22.23 23.20 -30.26
C VAL A 714 -20.93 23.57 -29.54
N ARG A 715 -20.88 24.75 -28.92
CA ARG A 715 -19.73 25.22 -28.13
C ARG A 715 -19.49 24.32 -26.92
N ALA A 716 -20.55 23.89 -26.22
CA ALA A 716 -20.44 22.95 -25.10
C ALA A 716 -19.85 21.59 -25.53
N ALA A 717 -20.26 21.07 -26.68
CA ALA A 717 -19.69 19.84 -27.24
C ALA A 717 -18.22 20.01 -27.68
N ALA A 718 -17.88 21.18 -28.26
CA ALA A 718 -16.53 21.51 -28.69
C ALA A 718 -15.54 21.72 -27.52
N GLY A 719 -16.00 22.31 -26.42
CA GLY A 719 -15.22 22.51 -25.19
C GLY A 719 -15.18 21.29 -24.26
N ASN A 720 -15.80 20.17 -24.63
CA ASN A 720 -15.87 18.97 -23.80
C ASN A 720 -14.49 18.29 -23.73
N ASN A 721 -13.87 18.31 -22.55
CA ASN A 721 -12.53 17.75 -22.31
C ASN A 721 -12.51 16.21 -22.22
N GLY A 722 -13.67 15.56 -22.19
CA GLY A 722 -13.82 14.12 -22.09
C GLY A 722 -13.63 13.37 -23.42
N PRO A 723 -13.73 12.03 -23.39
CA PRO A 723 -13.54 11.21 -24.59
C PRO A 723 -14.62 11.39 -25.66
N TYR A 724 -15.77 11.95 -25.30
CA TYR A 724 -17.01 11.80 -26.08
C TYR A 724 -17.46 13.08 -26.79
N GLY A 725 -16.82 14.23 -26.56
CA GLY A 725 -17.18 15.51 -27.20
C GLY A 725 -17.23 15.44 -28.73
N HIS A 726 -16.27 14.76 -29.36
CA HIS A 726 -16.27 14.55 -30.81
C HIS A 726 -17.45 13.70 -31.30
N ARG A 727 -17.88 12.68 -30.53
CA ARG A 727 -19.05 11.85 -30.87
C ARG A 727 -20.35 12.63 -30.70
N ILE A 728 -20.44 13.44 -29.65
CA ILE A 728 -21.56 14.36 -29.42
C ILE A 728 -21.68 15.32 -30.62
N LEU A 729 -20.56 15.91 -31.07
CA LEU A 729 -20.54 16.72 -32.29
C LEU A 729 -20.98 15.94 -33.53
N GLU A 730 -20.50 14.71 -33.73
CA GLU A 730 -20.93 13.86 -34.85
C GLU A 730 -22.45 13.60 -34.83
N ILE A 731 -23.04 13.40 -33.64
CA ILE A 731 -24.49 13.23 -33.48
C ILE A 731 -25.25 14.53 -33.82
N LEU A 732 -24.79 15.69 -33.31
CA LEU A 732 -25.41 16.99 -33.62
C LEU A 732 -25.36 17.27 -35.13
N ILE A 733 -24.24 16.95 -35.77
CA ILE A 733 -24.01 17.05 -37.22
C ILE A 733 -25.01 16.23 -38.03
N GLN A 734 -25.33 15.02 -37.57
CA GLN A 734 -26.30 14.17 -38.26
C GLN A 734 -27.72 14.76 -38.21
N GLN A 735 -28.04 15.53 -37.16
CA GLN A 735 -29.36 16.12 -36.99
C GLN A 735 -29.56 17.43 -37.73
N SER A 736 -28.55 18.31 -37.77
CA SER A 736 -28.63 19.57 -38.50
C SER A 736 -27.56 19.62 -39.59
N LYS A 737 -27.99 19.68 -40.86
CA LYS A 737 -27.09 19.79 -42.03
C LYS A 737 -26.20 21.03 -41.99
N ASN A 738 -26.58 22.06 -41.23
CA ASN A 738 -25.82 23.29 -41.03
C ASN A 738 -25.71 23.57 -39.52
N LEU A 739 -24.64 23.09 -38.88
CA LEU A 739 -24.34 23.48 -37.51
C LEU A 739 -23.89 24.96 -37.46
N PRO A 740 -24.28 25.73 -36.43
CA PRO A 740 -23.72 27.04 -36.16
C PRO A 740 -22.26 26.88 -35.68
N VAL A 741 -21.31 26.81 -36.61
CA VAL A 741 -19.87 26.79 -36.32
C VAL A 741 -19.32 28.21 -36.39
N SER A 742 -19.40 28.94 -35.28
CA SER A 742 -18.87 30.29 -35.12
C SER A 742 -17.38 30.27 -34.74
N GLU A 743 -16.76 31.45 -34.68
CA GLU A 743 -15.42 31.64 -34.11
C GLU A 743 -15.34 31.13 -32.66
N GLU A 744 -16.37 31.37 -31.85
CA GLU A 744 -16.45 30.95 -30.45
C GLU A 744 -16.44 29.42 -30.29
N VAL A 745 -17.11 28.70 -31.19
CA VAL A 745 -17.07 27.23 -31.22
C VAL A 745 -15.67 26.72 -31.54
N VAL A 746 -15.00 27.31 -32.53
CA VAL A 746 -13.64 26.92 -32.91
C VAL A 746 -12.66 27.28 -31.80
N ARG A 747 -12.84 28.42 -31.14
CA ARG A 747 -12.03 28.85 -29.99
C ARG A 747 -12.17 27.88 -28.81
N ALA A 748 -13.39 27.43 -28.51
CA ALA A 748 -13.62 26.41 -27.48
C ALA A 748 -12.94 25.06 -27.82
N ALA A 749 -12.96 24.64 -29.09
CA ALA A 749 -12.24 23.45 -29.53
C ALA A 749 -10.71 23.61 -29.46
N ALA A 750 -10.19 24.78 -29.80
CA ALA A 750 -8.76 25.11 -29.76
C ALA A 750 -8.21 25.18 -28.33
N GLY A 751 -8.99 25.69 -27.39
CA GLY A 751 -8.67 25.74 -25.96
C GLY A 751 -9.00 24.46 -25.18
N ASN A 752 -9.38 23.37 -25.85
CA ASN A 752 -9.74 22.11 -25.21
C ASN A 752 -8.49 21.41 -24.65
N ASN A 753 -8.46 21.16 -23.34
CA ASN A 753 -7.33 20.56 -22.64
C ASN A 753 -7.34 19.01 -22.74
N GLY A 754 -8.43 18.43 -23.21
CA GLY A 754 -8.64 16.99 -23.32
C GLY A 754 -7.87 16.33 -24.46
N ARG A 755 -7.64 15.01 -24.34
CA ARG A 755 -6.97 14.17 -25.38
C ARG A 755 -7.64 14.25 -26.75
N TYR A 756 -8.94 14.54 -26.78
CA TYR A 756 -9.74 14.49 -28.00
C TYR A 756 -9.99 15.87 -28.64
N GLY A 757 -9.41 16.94 -28.10
CA GLY A 757 -9.44 18.29 -28.71
C GLY A 757 -9.05 18.30 -30.21
N PRO A 758 -7.93 17.66 -30.60
CA PRO A 758 -7.55 17.51 -32.02
C PRO A 758 -8.64 16.83 -32.88
N LYS A 759 -9.31 15.80 -32.33
CA LYS A 759 -10.38 15.07 -33.02
C LYS A 759 -11.66 15.92 -33.13
N ILE A 760 -11.95 16.75 -32.14
CA ILE A 760 -13.04 17.74 -32.16
C ILE A 760 -12.82 18.73 -33.30
N ILE A 761 -11.62 19.33 -33.42
CA ILE A 761 -11.28 20.26 -34.51
C ILE A 761 -11.41 19.56 -35.87
N LYS A 762 -10.88 18.33 -36.03
CA LYS A 762 -11.04 17.52 -37.24
C LYS A 762 -12.51 17.26 -37.59
N THR A 763 -13.37 17.07 -36.60
CA THR A 763 -14.81 16.85 -36.79
C THR A 763 -15.50 18.11 -37.27
N LEU A 764 -15.17 19.28 -36.71
CA LEU A 764 -15.67 20.57 -37.19
C LEU A 764 -15.23 20.84 -38.64
N ILE A 765 -13.99 20.52 -39.00
CA ILE A 765 -13.46 20.68 -40.39
C ILE A 765 -14.28 19.89 -41.41
N LYS A 766 -14.79 18.70 -41.04
CA LYS A 766 -15.62 17.89 -41.94
C LYS A 766 -16.96 18.54 -42.30
N GLN A 767 -17.44 19.54 -41.55
CA GLN A 767 -18.72 20.22 -41.80
C GLN A 767 -18.68 21.31 -42.86
N GLY A 768 -17.50 21.84 -43.21
CA GLY A 768 -17.41 22.89 -44.22
C GLY A 768 -15.98 23.37 -44.43
N LYS A 769 -15.68 23.85 -45.64
CA LYS A 769 -14.32 24.21 -46.06
C LYS A 769 -13.72 25.44 -45.34
N ASN A 770 -14.54 26.26 -44.67
CA ASN A 770 -14.09 27.52 -44.06
C ASN A 770 -14.40 27.57 -42.56
N LEU A 771 -13.58 26.93 -41.71
CA LEU A 771 -13.57 27.25 -40.28
C LEU A 771 -13.07 28.68 -40.05
N PRO A 772 -13.73 29.48 -39.19
CA PRO A 772 -13.23 30.77 -38.75
C PRO A 772 -12.01 30.58 -37.83
N VAL A 773 -10.81 30.55 -38.41
CA VAL A 773 -9.54 30.50 -37.67
C VAL A 773 -9.01 31.93 -37.51
N SER A 774 -9.49 32.65 -36.50
CA SER A 774 -9.06 34.02 -36.19
C SER A 774 -7.77 34.03 -35.34
N GLU A 775 -7.25 35.22 -35.06
CA GLU A 775 -6.17 35.41 -34.09
C GLU A 775 -6.56 34.90 -32.69
N GLU A 776 -7.79 35.14 -32.25
CA GLU A 776 -8.31 34.72 -30.94
C GLU A 776 -8.35 33.19 -30.80
N VAL A 777 -8.68 32.48 -31.88
CA VAL A 777 -8.62 31.00 -31.93
C VAL A 777 -7.19 30.52 -31.74
N ILE A 778 -6.22 31.16 -32.40
CA ILE A 778 -4.81 30.79 -32.29
C ILE A 778 -4.24 31.17 -30.92
N ARG A 779 -4.66 32.31 -30.34
CA ARG A 779 -4.31 32.69 -28.98
C ARG A 779 -4.81 31.66 -27.97
N ALA A 780 -6.04 31.16 -28.12
CA ALA A 780 -6.60 30.11 -27.28
C ALA A 780 -5.81 28.79 -27.41
N ALA A 781 -5.42 28.39 -28.62
CA ALA A 781 -4.55 27.22 -28.84
C ALA A 781 -3.15 27.43 -28.22
N ALA A 782 -2.60 28.65 -28.30
CA ALA A 782 -1.27 28.97 -27.80
C ALA A 782 -1.19 28.97 -26.27
N GLY A 783 -2.23 29.46 -25.60
CA GLY A 783 -2.36 29.42 -24.13
C GLY A 783 -2.87 28.09 -23.57
N ASN A 784 -3.12 27.08 -24.41
CA ASN A 784 -3.66 25.79 -23.97
C ASN A 784 -2.56 24.95 -23.28
N SER A 785 -2.80 24.57 -22.02
CA SER A 785 -1.86 23.78 -21.22
C SER A 785 -2.05 22.26 -21.37
N GLY A 786 -3.04 21.81 -22.14
CA GLY A 786 -3.31 20.41 -22.43
C GLY A 786 -2.22 19.74 -23.29
N LYS A 787 -1.88 18.48 -22.98
CA LYS A 787 -0.81 17.69 -23.63
C LYS A 787 -0.88 17.66 -25.18
N PHE A 788 -2.07 17.83 -25.75
CA PHE A 788 -2.33 17.74 -27.18
C PHE A 788 -2.51 19.11 -27.87
N ALA A 789 -2.25 20.21 -27.16
CA ALA A 789 -2.33 21.56 -27.71
C ALA A 789 -1.45 21.78 -28.96
N PRO A 790 -0.21 21.26 -29.05
CA PRO A 790 0.60 21.38 -30.28
C PRO A 790 -0.04 20.67 -31.48
N GLU A 791 -0.69 19.52 -31.27
CA GLU A 791 -1.39 18.81 -32.35
C GLU A 791 -2.62 19.60 -32.82
N ALA A 792 -3.38 20.18 -31.88
CA ALA A 792 -4.53 21.04 -32.19
C ALA A 792 -4.11 22.25 -33.03
N LEU A 793 -3.00 22.93 -32.65
CA LEU A 793 -2.44 24.04 -33.39
C LEU A 793 -1.98 23.63 -34.80
N ASN A 794 -1.32 22.48 -34.93
CA ASN A 794 -0.88 21.94 -36.22
C ASN A 794 -2.06 21.63 -37.17
N ILE A 795 -3.17 21.11 -36.65
CA ILE A 795 -4.38 20.86 -37.47
C ILE A 795 -4.95 22.18 -37.99
N LEU A 796 -5.00 23.24 -37.16
CA LEU A 796 -5.45 24.56 -37.57
C LEU A 796 -4.50 25.18 -38.62
N PHE A 797 -3.19 25.00 -38.45
CA PHE A 797 -2.16 25.41 -39.41
C PHE A 797 -2.35 24.73 -40.78
N GLN A 798 -2.55 23.42 -40.79
CA GLN A 798 -2.79 22.64 -42.02
C GLN A 798 -4.09 23.05 -42.70
N HIS A 799 -5.17 23.23 -41.95
CA HIS A 799 -6.47 23.69 -42.49
C HIS A 799 -6.36 25.04 -43.19
N ARG A 800 -5.48 25.93 -42.69
CA ARG A 800 -5.23 27.27 -43.24
C ARG A 800 -4.17 27.30 -44.34
N GLY A 801 -3.77 26.14 -44.88
CA GLY A 801 -2.78 26.07 -45.97
C GLY A 801 -1.39 26.56 -45.57
N GLY A 802 -1.03 26.42 -44.28
CA GLY A 802 0.27 26.82 -43.76
C GLY A 802 0.39 28.29 -43.35
N ASN A 803 -0.72 29.01 -43.18
CA ASN A 803 -0.69 30.42 -42.76
C ASN A 803 -1.67 30.73 -41.60
N LEU A 804 -1.12 30.88 -40.39
CA LEU A 804 -1.87 31.27 -39.19
C LEU A 804 -1.82 32.78 -38.91
N PRO A 805 -2.90 33.42 -38.43
CA PRO A 805 -2.86 34.77 -37.90
C PRO A 805 -2.11 34.77 -36.55
N VAL A 806 -0.82 35.09 -36.57
CA VAL A 806 0.04 35.15 -35.38
C VAL A 806 0.38 36.61 -35.09
N SER A 807 -0.02 37.09 -33.90
CA SER A 807 0.25 38.42 -33.37
C SER A 807 1.14 38.38 -32.13
N GLU A 808 1.45 39.53 -31.55
CA GLU A 808 2.15 39.66 -30.28
C GLU A 808 1.42 38.94 -29.14
N GLU A 809 0.09 39.05 -29.10
CA GLU A 809 -0.75 38.40 -28.08
C GLU A 809 -0.71 36.88 -28.18
N VAL A 810 -0.58 36.31 -29.38
CA VAL A 810 -0.41 34.86 -29.57
C VAL A 810 0.94 34.40 -29.02
N VAL A 811 2.01 35.13 -29.32
CA VAL A 811 3.36 34.80 -28.84
C VAL A 811 3.44 34.98 -27.32
N LYS A 812 2.82 36.04 -26.78
CA LYS A 812 2.69 36.31 -25.35
C LYS A 812 1.93 35.21 -24.62
N ALA A 813 0.83 34.71 -25.19
CA ALA A 813 0.07 33.59 -24.61
C ALA A 813 0.89 32.29 -24.53
N ALA A 814 1.68 31.96 -25.58
CA ALA A 814 2.57 30.81 -25.54
C ALA A 814 3.74 30.99 -24.55
N ALA A 815 4.30 32.20 -24.47
CA ALA A 815 5.38 32.54 -23.54
C ALA A 815 4.94 32.50 -22.06
N GLY A 816 3.72 32.95 -21.76
CA GLY A 816 3.13 32.89 -20.42
C GLY A 816 2.57 31.53 -20.01
N ASN A 817 2.59 30.53 -20.90
CA ASN A 817 2.07 29.19 -20.62
C ASN A 817 3.06 28.42 -19.73
N ASP A 818 2.63 28.05 -18.52
CA ASP A 818 3.42 27.38 -17.48
C ASP A 818 3.67 25.89 -17.72
N SER A 819 3.02 25.33 -18.74
CA SER A 819 3.12 23.93 -19.14
C SER A 819 4.26 23.68 -20.14
N PRO A 820 4.69 22.42 -20.38
CA PRO A 820 5.66 22.10 -21.43
C PRO A 820 5.18 22.48 -22.83
N ASN A 821 3.89 22.80 -23.02
CA ASN A 821 3.38 23.18 -24.32
C ASN A 821 3.78 24.62 -24.70
N GLY A 822 4.01 25.51 -23.74
CA GLY A 822 4.39 26.90 -24.05
C GLY A 822 5.64 26.97 -24.93
N TYR A 823 6.70 26.26 -24.53
CA TYR A 823 7.95 26.21 -25.30
C TYR A 823 7.80 25.44 -26.63
N ARG A 824 7.00 24.36 -26.67
CA ARG A 824 6.75 23.58 -27.90
C ARG A 824 5.93 24.35 -28.93
N ILE A 825 4.96 25.14 -28.47
CA ILE A 825 4.15 26.01 -29.32
C ILE A 825 5.02 27.12 -29.87
N LEU A 826 5.87 27.74 -29.03
CA LEU A 826 6.86 28.73 -29.50
C LEU A 826 7.78 28.12 -30.56
N GLU A 827 8.35 26.94 -30.31
CA GLU A 827 9.18 26.22 -31.28
C GLU A 827 8.44 25.97 -32.60
N PHE A 828 7.19 25.49 -32.54
CA PHE A 828 6.36 25.30 -33.72
C PHE A 828 6.15 26.60 -34.51
N LEU A 829 5.83 27.70 -33.82
CA LEU A 829 5.65 29.01 -34.43
C LEU A 829 6.95 29.50 -35.08
N PHE A 830 8.10 29.34 -34.43
CA PHE A 830 9.41 29.73 -34.96
C PHE A 830 9.81 28.94 -36.19
N GLN A 831 9.60 27.62 -36.21
CA GLN A 831 9.91 26.76 -37.36
C GLN A 831 9.08 27.12 -38.60
N HIS A 832 7.84 27.59 -38.41
CA HIS A 832 6.90 27.84 -39.52
C HIS A 832 6.72 29.33 -39.84
N ARG A 833 7.32 30.26 -39.08
CA ARG A 833 7.36 31.70 -39.34
C ARG A 833 8.70 32.31 -38.95
N VAL A 834 9.68 32.21 -39.85
CA VAL A 834 11.07 32.60 -39.58
C VAL A 834 11.29 34.12 -39.59
N GLU A 835 10.50 34.93 -40.29
CA GLU A 835 10.91 36.32 -40.57
C GLU A 835 10.16 37.45 -39.81
N ASN A 836 9.05 37.20 -39.11
CA ASN A 836 8.21 38.30 -38.57
C ASN A 836 7.45 37.98 -37.26
N LEU A 837 8.02 37.20 -36.33
CA LEU A 837 7.38 37.01 -35.03
C LEU A 837 7.62 38.21 -34.10
N PRO A 838 6.56 38.82 -33.53
CA PRO A 838 6.67 39.94 -32.60
C PRO A 838 7.11 39.44 -31.21
N VAL A 839 8.42 39.34 -31.00
CA VAL A 839 9.01 39.16 -29.67
C VAL A 839 9.35 40.55 -29.12
N SER A 840 8.44 41.11 -28.31
CA SER A 840 8.53 42.41 -27.65
C SER A 840 8.93 42.28 -26.17
N GLU A 841 9.12 43.40 -25.49
CA GLU A 841 9.34 43.44 -24.03
C GLU A 841 8.20 42.76 -23.26
N GLU A 842 6.95 42.91 -23.71
CA GLU A 842 5.77 42.30 -23.08
C GLU A 842 5.76 40.77 -23.20
N VAL A 843 6.26 40.22 -24.31
CA VAL A 843 6.42 38.77 -24.49
C VAL A 843 7.49 38.24 -23.54
N VAL A 844 8.62 38.93 -23.44
CA VAL A 844 9.72 38.54 -22.53
C VAL A 844 9.28 38.67 -21.08
N LYS A 845 8.52 39.71 -20.73
CA LYS A 845 7.93 39.89 -19.40
C LYS A 845 6.96 38.76 -19.04
N ALA A 846 6.13 38.30 -19.99
CA ALA A 846 5.23 37.16 -19.77
C ALA A 846 6.00 35.84 -19.56
N ALA A 847 7.05 35.58 -20.35
CA ALA A 847 7.94 34.43 -20.14
C ALA A 847 8.68 34.49 -18.79
N ALA A 848 9.17 35.67 -18.42
CA ALA A 848 9.90 35.90 -17.18
C ALA A 848 9.00 35.80 -15.94
N GLY A 849 7.75 36.26 -16.02
CA GLY A 849 6.78 36.16 -14.92
C GLY A 849 6.17 34.76 -14.75
N ASN A 850 6.48 33.81 -15.64
CA ASN A 850 5.98 32.45 -15.57
C ASN A 850 6.57 31.71 -14.35
N THR A 851 5.71 31.08 -13.54
CA THR A 851 6.08 30.32 -12.33
C THR A 851 6.29 28.82 -12.60
N GLY A 852 6.02 28.35 -13.82
CA GLY A 852 6.13 26.95 -14.21
C GLY A 852 7.59 26.48 -14.39
N PRO A 853 7.86 25.17 -14.24
CA PRO A 853 9.20 24.60 -14.32
C PRO A 853 9.84 24.71 -15.72
N TYR A 854 9.07 25.07 -16.75
CA TYR A 854 9.53 25.22 -18.13
C TYR A 854 9.95 26.64 -18.50
N ARG A 855 9.85 27.60 -17.56
CA ARG A 855 10.29 28.99 -17.76
C ARG A 855 11.70 29.11 -18.37
N PRO A 856 12.75 28.39 -17.91
CA PRO A 856 14.07 28.49 -18.51
C PRO A 856 14.08 28.13 -20.00
N LYS A 857 13.35 27.08 -20.41
CA LYS A 857 13.27 26.65 -21.81
C LYS A 857 12.50 27.65 -22.69
N VAL A 858 11.46 28.27 -22.15
CA VAL A 858 10.73 29.34 -22.84
C VAL A 858 11.65 30.54 -23.11
N LEU A 859 12.39 30.99 -22.08
CA LEU A 859 13.35 32.09 -22.22
C LEU A 859 14.50 31.74 -23.17
N GLU A 860 15.00 30.51 -23.12
CA GLU A 860 16.04 30.00 -24.01
C GLU A 860 15.61 30.06 -25.47
N ILE A 861 14.40 29.60 -25.80
CA ILE A 861 13.88 29.64 -27.17
C ILE A 861 13.68 31.08 -27.66
N LEU A 862 13.20 31.99 -26.81
CA LEU A 862 13.09 33.41 -27.16
C LEU A 862 14.48 34.03 -27.43
N PHE A 863 15.49 33.67 -26.62
CA PHE A 863 16.87 34.08 -26.82
C PHE A 863 17.47 33.49 -28.10
N GLN A 864 17.24 32.22 -28.42
CA GLN A 864 17.69 31.61 -29.67
C GLN A 864 17.14 32.33 -30.90
N PHE A 865 15.92 32.86 -30.83
CA PHE A 865 15.29 33.56 -31.95
C PHE A 865 15.75 35.03 -32.10
N ARG A 866 15.89 35.80 -31.01
CA ARG A 866 16.26 37.23 -31.05
C ARG A 866 17.74 37.51 -30.78
N GLY A 867 18.48 36.57 -30.21
CA GLY A 867 19.85 36.76 -29.75
C GLY A 867 20.01 37.99 -28.86
N GLU A 868 21.02 38.80 -29.14
CA GLU A 868 21.33 40.03 -28.40
C GLU A 868 20.26 41.14 -28.55
N SER A 869 19.30 40.99 -29.46
CA SER A 869 18.20 41.94 -29.64
C SER A 869 16.97 41.67 -28.75
N LEU A 870 17.07 40.69 -27.83
CA LEU A 870 15.99 40.38 -26.89
C LEU A 870 15.82 41.55 -25.89
N PRO A 871 14.62 42.14 -25.77
CA PRO A 871 14.40 43.29 -24.89
C PRO A 871 14.43 42.87 -23.41
N VAL A 872 15.54 43.14 -22.73
CA VAL A 872 15.70 42.92 -21.29
C VAL A 872 15.73 44.28 -20.58
N SER A 873 14.60 44.63 -19.95
CA SER A 873 14.44 45.87 -19.18
C SER A 873 14.39 45.60 -17.67
N GLU A 874 14.41 46.67 -16.87
CA GLU A 874 14.20 46.58 -15.41
C GLU A 874 12.84 45.92 -15.07
N GLU A 875 11.82 46.15 -15.88
CA GLU A 875 10.48 45.57 -15.68
C GLU A 875 10.43 44.07 -15.98
N VAL A 876 11.24 43.58 -16.94
CA VAL A 876 11.43 42.13 -17.18
C VAL A 876 12.13 41.47 -16.00
N VAL A 877 13.17 42.12 -15.45
CA VAL A 877 13.90 41.62 -14.27
C VAL A 877 13.00 41.61 -13.02
N LYS A 878 12.16 42.63 -12.84
CA LYS A 878 11.14 42.65 -11.76
C LYS A 878 10.11 41.55 -11.94
N ALA A 879 9.63 41.29 -13.15
CA ALA A 879 8.69 40.19 -13.41
C ALA A 879 9.33 38.82 -13.09
N ALA A 880 10.60 38.63 -13.47
CA ALA A 880 11.39 37.46 -13.12
C ALA A 880 11.54 37.25 -11.61
N ALA A 881 11.66 38.34 -10.84
CA ALA A 881 11.84 38.35 -9.39
C ALA A 881 10.53 38.27 -8.59
N GLY A 882 9.43 38.82 -9.11
CA GLY A 882 8.12 38.84 -8.45
C GLY A 882 7.40 37.49 -8.45
N SER A 883 7.74 36.60 -9.39
CA SER A 883 7.21 35.23 -9.48
C SER A 883 7.83 34.24 -8.48
N SER A 884 8.97 34.58 -7.87
CA SER A 884 9.65 33.74 -6.88
C SER A 884 9.24 34.12 -5.46
N GLY A 885 8.24 33.43 -4.91
CA GLY A 885 8.20 33.22 -3.47
C GLY A 885 9.42 32.37 -3.09
N ASN A 886 10.48 33.02 -2.59
CA ASN A 886 11.76 32.43 -2.17
C ASN A 886 12.52 31.63 -3.24
N MET A 887 13.44 32.28 -3.96
CA MET A 887 14.82 31.80 -4.12
C MET A 887 15.68 32.87 -4.83
N ASP A 888 16.98 32.86 -4.51
CA ASP A 888 18.00 33.86 -4.82
C ASP A 888 18.03 34.34 -6.29
N ILE A 889 17.92 35.66 -6.45
CA ILE A 889 18.17 36.38 -7.71
C ILE A 889 19.69 36.50 -7.87
N LYS A 890 20.34 35.47 -8.42
CA LYS A 890 21.70 35.53 -9.00
C LYS A 890 22.02 34.25 -9.80
N SER A 891 21.30 34.01 -10.89
CA SER A 891 21.75 33.13 -11.98
C SER A 891 21.11 33.55 -13.29
#